data_AF-A0A2V7Y6P9-F1
#
_entry.id   AF-A0A2V7Y6P9-F1
#
_cell.length_a   1.000
_cell.length_b   1.000
_cell.length_c   1.000
_cell.angle_alpha   90.00
_cell.angle_beta   90.00
_cell.angle_gamma   90.00
#
_symmetry.space_group_name_H-M   'P 1'
#
loop_
_entity.id
_entity.type
_entity.pdbx_description
1 polymer ?
#
loop_
_entity_poly.entity_id
_entity_poly.type
_entity_poly.pdbx_seq_one_letter_code
_entity_poly.pdbx_strand_id
1 'polypeptide(L)'
;MWVAVARAADLALARACVVRAGGLDLALVCTTDGLFALDNACPHSGGPLGEGAVQGHTITCPLHGWQFDGRSGACLTEKRPAQQRYAVKLEGDQVWVEVPEEAASAPAGQAEAGTRAAASAATSTSDPATRKSPIEVWKQVKHGFEVWPDIVRHARLGTPMSKIDEPELERMKWYGYFQRKNNDLDHFMCRIRIPGCEMTAEQARAIAYVAHASGYSIVDLTTRGNVQVQGLTIDALPRVRAALERVGLTSRQSGHDNVRNVTSHPWSGIDPEELIDTRELARQLQAMVIGNREFADLPRKMNVALTGRPDPAAHAWTQDVCYVATTGDDGGVGFQLLLGGNQGQSPKMAWHIPVFVRPPQVLGVTAAVLGAYRELGYRHNRHQVRLRYLIERIGPDGMLLEIEKRLGYELERFPKPVAPPTKDESFVGWRRQKQDDLWALGVCVPVGRLTAEEFEGLAVVASQHGGGTIRTTYDQNLVIPGIASGAREEAAYAVARHGLSFEPDLATRNMVACTGKQFCNLAVTETKGYAYRLIEELRRRRVQLHGIRIAMSGCPSSCAMSYTADVGLKGVKIRRGIRVLDAFDIYLGGGFGREVRMGTLFRKGVPFGELPEVLEMLVREFYLRRSAGETFSQFWRGKLQGHQPEPLKVEVPRWQCTRCRHLHVAQDPPPFCPMCAAIRSRFEPAPDEAEALRETPSASPGPATPAPAAPSPMAKAKPSGRRLLIVGGSIAGHSAAQTARGLDPDAQITIVTDEAHSFYNRLNLTRFLAEEVEREELFDYGPEWYAEQQVEVLTRTRVIGLDPVHKAALLAEGRELTYDACILAHGSAPSTPPFYREGVKGVWLLRTLEDVEGILAQAREGARVAVVGGGVLGLEAAWGVKKRGATVRVLEALPYLMPRQLDRTAAALFTEMLRGMGIEAFVGVGVQELLGDPFVEGVALADGRRIDADLVIVSTGIRPHVDWVKRSGIHCERGVLVDDRMQTSAPDVYAAGDVAQWRGQVVGLWTNAVEQGKVAGANAVGRMTFFQGFVPVTILKCLGIPLVSMGEVREDGDGITSRVTYDADAGIYRRVVFRHGIPIGGLMLGTATGMGEMRQLIEGGVELERLRRKVVPDEVTASA
;
A
#
# COMPACT_ATOMS: atom_id res chain seq x y z
N MET A 1 -45.96 -12.70 -28.03
CA MET A 1 -45.07 -13.86 -27.79
C MET A 1 -44.43 -13.73 -26.42
N TRP A 2 -44.42 -14.79 -25.61
CA TRP A 2 -43.79 -14.79 -24.27
C TRP A 2 -42.29 -15.10 -24.35
N VAL A 3 -41.47 -14.23 -23.76
CA VAL A 3 -40.00 -14.38 -23.72
C VAL A 3 -39.53 -14.48 -22.28
N ALA A 4 -38.70 -15.48 -21.99
CA ALA A 4 -38.09 -15.65 -20.67
C ALA A 4 -37.01 -14.58 -20.46
N VAL A 5 -37.12 -13.82 -19.37
CA VAL A 5 -36.28 -12.62 -19.16
C VAL A 5 -35.41 -12.65 -17.91
N ALA A 6 -35.82 -13.35 -16.85
CA ALA A 6 -35.10 -13.43 -15.57
C ALA A 6 -35.59 -14.62 -14.75
N ARG A 7 -34.80 -15.05 -13.75
CA ARG A 7 -35.29 -15.94 -12.69
C ARG A 7 -35.78 -15.14 -11.49
N ALA A 8 -36.83 -15.60 -10.82
CA ALA A 8 -37.41 -14.88 -9.68
C ALA A 8 -36.42 -14.80 -8.50
N ALA A 9 -35.62 -15.86 -8.27
CA ALA A 9 -34.57 -15.87 -7.25
C ALA A 9 -33.48 -14.79 -7.44
N ASP A 10 -33.28 -14.31 -8.67
CA ASP A 10 -32.26 -13.31 -9.00
C ASP A 10 -32.80 -11.86 -8.91
N LEU A 11 -34.10 -11.69 -8.63
CA LEU A 11 -34.75 -10.39 -8.54
C LEU A 11 -34.84 -9.91 -7.09
N ALA A 12 -34.13 -8.84 -6.78
CA ALA A 12 -34.22 -8.19 -5.49
C ALA A 12 -35.55 -7.41 -5.34
N LEU A 13 -36.24 -7.60 -4.22
CA LEU A 13 -37.47 -6.89 -3.88
C LEU A 13 -37.23 -5.37 -3.78
N ALA A 14 -38.23 -4.57 -4.21
CA ALA A 14 -38.17 -3.11 -4.25
C ALA A 14 -37.01 -2.56 -5.10
N ARG A 15 -36.70 -3.23 -6.21
CA ARG A 15 -35.74 -2.78 -7.22
C ARG A 15 -36.29 -2.96 -8.62
N ALA A 16 -35.71 -2.22 -9.56
CA ALA A 16 -35.88 -2.46 -10.98
C ALA A 16 -34.58 -2.97 -11.59
N CYS A 17 -34.70 -3.71 -12.68
CA CYS A 17 -33.58 -4.11 -13.51
C CYS A 17 -33.95 -3.99 -14.99
N VAL A 18 -32.93 -3.87 -15.84
CA VAL A 18 -33.13 -3.88 -17.29
C VAL A 18 -33.09 -5.33 -17.78
N VAL A 19 -34.14 -5.74 -18.47
CA VAL A 19 -34.24 -7.05 -19.11
C VAL A 19 -34.48 -6.90 -20.61
N ARG A 20 -34.07 -7.89 -21.39
CA ARG A 20 -34.20 -7.85 -22.85
C ARG A 20 -35.19 -8.90 -23.35
N ALA A 21 -36.22 -8.47 -24.07
CA ALA A 21 -37.25 -9.36 -24.61
C ALA A 21 -37.58 -8.96 -26.05
N GLY A 22 -37.39 -9.90 -27.00
CA GLY A 22 -37.66 -9.65 -28.42
C GLY A 22 -37.00 -8.38 -28.94
N GLY A 23 -35.69 -8.21 -28.73
CA GLY A 23 -34.95 -7.03 -29.20
C GLY A 23 -35.14 -5.72 -28.41
N LEU A 24 -36.18 -5.62 -27.58
CA LEU A 24 -36.49 -4.45 -26.74
C LEU A 24 -35.80 -4.52 -25.38
N ASP A 25 -35.33 -3.37 -24.89
CA ASP A 25 -34.86 -3.21 -23.51
C ASP A 25 -36.02 -2.72 -22.64
N LEU A 26 -36.38 -3.50 -21.63
CA LEU A 26 -37.54 -3.27 -20.76
C LEU A 26 -37.09 -3.08 -19.31
N ALA A 27 -37.76 -2.19 -18.58
CA ALA A 27 -37.59 -2.04 -17.14
C ALA A 27 -38.52 -3.03 -16.42
N LEU A 28 -37.93 -4.07 -15.81
CA LEU A 28 -38.64 -5.02 -14.96
C LEU A 28 -38.57 -4.56 -13.50
N VAL A 29 -39.71 -4.24 -12.92
CA VAL A 29 -39.86 -3.69 -11.58
C VAL A 29 -40.38 -4.77 -10.65
N CYS A 30 -39.63 -5.07 -9.58
CA CYS A 30 -39.99 -6.05 -8.56
C CYS A 30 -40.47 -5.35 -7.28
N THR A 31 -41.72 -5.58 -6.91
CA THR A 31 -42.37 -4.97 -5.75
C THR A 31 -43.07 -6.03 -4.90
N THR A 32 -43.49 -5.67 -3.68
CA THR A 32 -44.30 -6.55 -2.81
C THR A 32 -45.63 -6.95 -3.45
N ASP A 33 -46.14 -6.12 -4.36
CA ASP A 33 -47.45 -6.30 -5.00
C ASP A 33 -47.36 -7.06 -6.34
N GLY A 34 -46.14 -7.42 -6.78
CA GLY A 34 -45.89 -8.17 -8.00
C GLY A 34 -44.80 -7.59 -8.91
N LEU A 35 -44.66 -8.21 -10.08
CA LEU A 35 -43.71 -7.85 -11.13
C LEU A 35 -44.40 -7.03 -12.24
N PHE A 36 -43.76 -5.95 -12.67
CA PHE A 36 -44.25 -5.11 -13.74
C PHE A 36 -43.16 -4.85 -14.78
N ALA A 37 -43.51 -4.85 -16.07
CA ALA A 37 -42.58 -4.53 -17.14
C ALA A 37 -43.04 -3.28 -17.89
N LEU A 38 -42.12 -2.33 -18.06
CA LEU A 38 -42.31 -1.07 -18.79
C LEU A 38 -41.25 -0.92 -19.88
N ASP A 39 -41.46 0.01 -20.81
CA ASP A 39 -40.36 0.56 -21.60
C ASP A 39 -39.20 1.01 -20.68
N ASN A 40 -37.97 0.69 -21.07
CA ASN A 40 -36.82 1.11 -20.28
C ASN A 40 -36.44 2.58 -20.55
N ALA A 41 -36.87 3.19 -21.65
CA ALA A 41 -36.45 4.53 -22.04
C ALA A 41 -37.42 5.60 -21.53
N CYS A 42 -36.97 6.40 -20.56
CA CYS A 42 -37.74 7.55 -20.07
C CYS A 42 -38.01 8.57 -21.21
N PRO A 43 -39.26 9.04 -21.42
CA PRO A 43 -39.66 9.92 -22.53
C PRO A 43 -38.92 11.25 -22.64
N HIS A 44 -38.28 11.70 -21.57
CA HIS A 44 -37.56 12.97 -21.52
C HIS A 44 -36.27 12.98 -22.36
N SER A 45 -35.41 11.96 -22.22
CA SER A 45 -34.09 11.89 -22.86
C SER A 45 -33.55 10.45 -22.96
N GLY A 46 -34.43 9.45 -22.87
CA GLY A 46 -34.06 8.04 -22.98
C GLY A 46 -33.40 7.43 -21.73
N GLY A 47 -33.50 8.08 -20.57
CA GLY A 47 -32.89 7.58 -19.34
C GLY A 47 -33.41 6.20 -18.91
N PRO A 48 -32.55 5.28 -18.45
CA PRO A 48 -32.92 3.88 -18.20
C PRO A 48 -33.76 3.76 -16.93
N LEU A 49 -35.07 3.55 -17.08
CA LEU A 49 -35.99 3.37 -15.97
C LEU A 49 -35.61 2.14 -15.13
N GLY A 50 -35.14 1.06 -15.74
CA GLY A 50 -34.69 -0.17 -15.06
C GLY A 50 -33.44 -0.01 -14.20
N GLU A 51 -32.80 1.17 -14.19
CA GLU A 51 -31.71 1.53 -13.27
C GLU A 51 -32.17 2.54 -12.20
N GLY A 52 -33.46 2.87 -12.19
CA GLY A 52 -34.09 3.81 -11.30
C GLY A 52 -34.39 3.27 -9.91
N ALA A 53 -34.51 4.17 -8.94
CA ALA A 53 -34.92 3.83 -7.59
C ALA A 53 -36.41 3.45 -7.56
N VAL A 54 -36.76 2.40 -6.81
CA VAL A 54 -38.14 1.92 -6.66
C VAL A 54 -38.63 2.16 -5.24
N GLN A 55 -39.79 2.79 -5.11
CA GLN A 55 -40.49 2.99 -3.83
C GLN A 55 -41.96 2.62 -3.99
N GLY A 56 -42.42 1.56 -3.32
CA GLY A 56 -43.72 0.97 -3.58
C GLY A 56 -43.82 0.47 -5.02
N HIS A 57 -44.85 0.90 -5.76
CA HIS A 57 -45.01 0.65 -7.20
C HIS A 57 -44.45 1.79 -8.08
N THR A 58 -43.75 2.76 -7.50
CA THR A 58 -43.23 3.92 -8.23
C THR A 58 -41.76 3.72 -8.57
N ILE A 59 -41.41 3.96 -9.84
CA ILE A 59 -40.02 3.95 -10.33
C ILE A 59 -39.55 5.36 -10.67
N THR A 60 -38.40 5.74 -10.14
CA THR A 60 -37.81 7.07 -10.31
C THR A 60 -36.63 7.01 -11.28
N CYS A 61 -36.74 7.70 -12.41
CA CYS A 61 -35.70 7.77 -13.43
C CYS A 61 -34.39 8.31 -12.83
N PRO A 62 -33.25 7.60 -12.98
CA PRO A 62 -32.00 7.93 -12.27
C PRO A 62 -31.30 9.17 -12.82
N LEU A 63 -31.67 9.64 -14.02
CA LEU A 63 -31.02 10.79 -14.64
C LEU A 63 -31.60 12.14 -14.17
N HIS A 64 -32.91 12.21 -13.91
CA HIS A 64 -33.59 13.50 -13.65
C HIS A 64 -34.81 13.39 -12.71
N GLY A 65 -35.02 12.23 -12.07
CA GLY A 65 -35.95 12.10 -10.94
C GLY A 65 -37.43 12.00 -11.29
N TRP A 66 -37.80 11.84 -12.57
CA TRP A 66 -39.20 11.64 -12.98
C TRP A 66 -39.74 10.31 -12.48
N GLN A 67 -40.97 10.31 -11.99
CA GLN A 67 -41.58 9.16 -11.33
C GLN A 67 -42.67 8.55 -12.21
N PHE A 68 -42.69 7.22 -12.30
CA PHE A 68 -43.68 6.46 -13.05
C PHE A 68 -44.31 5.39 -12.18
N ASP A 69 -45.63 5.19 -12.28
CA ASP A 69 -46.33 4.09 -11.63
C ASP A 69 -46.15 2.81 -12.47
N GLY A 70 -45.53 1.76 -11.92
CA GLY A 70 -45.28 0.50 -12.62
C GLY A 70 -46.53 -0.32 -12.96
N ARG A 71 -47.65 -0.06 -12.29
CA ARG A 71 -48.94 -0.73 -12.55
C ARG A 71 -49.73 -0.06 -13.67
N SER A 72 -49.54 1.21 -13.93
CA SER A 72 -50.29 1.95 -14.96
C SER A 72 -49.42 2.51 -16.08
N GLY A 73 -48.10 2.58 -15.87
CA GLY A 73 -47.16 3.28 -16.75
C GLY A 73 -47.26 4.81 -16.64
N ALA A 74 -48.20 5.35 -15.86
CA ALA A 74 -48.46 6.78 -15.79
C ALA A 74 -47.27 7.54 -15.18
N CYS A 75 -46.90 8.67 -15.79
CA CYS A 75 -45.95 9.60 -15.18
C CYS A 75 -46.64 10.35 -14.04
N LEU A 76 -46.11 10.22 -12.83
CA LEU A 76 -46.63 10.82 -11.60
C LEU A 76 -46.10 12.24 -11.38
N THR A 77 -44.97 12.58 -12.01
CA THR A 77 -44.32 13.89 -11.87
C THR A 77 -44.82 14.95 -12.84
N GLU A 78 -45.25 14.58 -14.06
CA GLU A 78 -45.81 15.51 -15.06
C GLU A 78 -46.94 14.85 -15.88
N LYS A 79 -47.86 15.65 -16.44
CA LYS A 79 -48.85 15.15 -17.42
C LYS A 79 -48.17 14.77 -18.73
N ARG A 80 -47.81 13.50 -18.86
CA ARG A 80 -47.15 12.89 -20.04
C ARG A 80 -47.84 11.59 -20.45
N PRO A 81 -47.62 11.11 -21.69
CA PRO A 81 -48.06 9.79 -22.11
C PRO A 81 -47.50 8.72 -21.16
N ALA A 82 -48.34 7.75 -20.79
CA ALA A 82 -47.91 6.61 -19.99
C ALA A 82 -46.87 5.77 -20.75
N GLN A 83 -45.90 5.19 -20.03
CA GLN A 83 -44.99 4.19 -20.57
C GLN A 83 -45.75 2.95 -21.02
N GLN A 84 -45.32 2.35 -22.13
CA GLN A 84 -45.92 1.10 -22.60
C GLN A 84 -45.68 0.01 -21.54
N ARG A 85 -46.73 -0.76 -21.27
CA ARG A 85 -46.69 -1.90 -20.36
C ARG A 85 -46.63 -3.20 -21.13
N TYR A 86 -45.92 -4.15 -20.55
CA TYR A 86 -45.81 -5.51 -21.06
C TYR A 86 -46.34 -6.47 -20.01
N ALA A 87 -47.10 -7.47 -20.44
CA ALA A 87 -47.63 -8.48 -19.53
C ALA A 87 -46.48 -9.33 -18.98
N VAL A 88 -46.50 -9.61 -17.68
CA VAL A 88 -45.49 -10.42 -17.00
C VAL A 88 -46.17 -11.61 -16.35
N LYS A 89 -45.62 -12.80 -16.52
CA LYS A 89 -46.05 -14.00 -15.80
C LYS A 89 -44.87 -14.73 -15.18
N LEU A 90 -45.12 -15.40 -14.07
CA LEU A 90 -44.15 -16.26 -13.40
C LEU A 90 -44.59 -17.71 -13.55
N GLU A 91 -43.73 -18.56 -14.12
CA GLU A 91 -43.96 -20.00 -14.25
C GLU A 91 -42.79 -20.72 -13.57
N GLY A 92 -43.04 -21.28 -12.38
CA GLY A 92 -41.99 -21.78 -11.50
C GLY A 92 -41.07 -20.65 -11.03
N ASP A 93 -39.76 -20.80 -11.24
CA ASP A 93 -38.76 -19.77 -10.95
C ASP A 93 -38.45 -18.86 -12.15
N GLN A 94 -39.15 -19.02 -13.29
CA GLN A 94 -38.85 -18.26 -14.52
C GLN A 94 -39.86 -17.13 -14.75
N VAL A 95 -39.36 -15.90 -14.91
CA VAL A 95 -40.15 -14.71 -15.27
C VAL A 95 -40.20 -14.58 -16.80
N TRP A 96 -41.41 -14.38 -17.32
CA TRP A 96 -41.69 -14.22 -18.73
C TRP A 96 -42.38 -12.89 -18.99
N VAL A 97 -42.02 -12.23 -20.10
CA VAL A 97 -42.64 -10.98 -20.56
C VAL A 97 -43.22 -11.17 -21.95
N GLU A 98 -44.44 -10.72 -22.17
CA GLU A 98 -45.09 -10.77 -23.48
C GLU A 98 -44.71 -9.56 -24.34
N VAL A 99 -44.13 -9.83 -25.52
CA VAL A 99 -43.74 -8.81 -26.51
C VAL A 99 -44.38 -9.05 -27.88
N PRO A 100 -44.57 -8.02 -28.73
CA PRO A 100 -45.12 -8.14 -30.08
C PRO A 100 -44.24 -9.01 -31.01
N GLU A 101 -44.85 -9.76 -31.93
CA GLU A 101 -44.15 -10.72 -32.81
C GLU A 101 -43.10 -10.09 -33.74
N GLU A 102 -43.26 -8.82 -34.12
CA GLU A 102 -42.38 -8.14 -35.08
C GLU A 102 -40.97 -7.82 -34.53
N ALA A 103 -40.78 -7.82 -33.20
CA ALA A 103 -39.52 -7.41 -32.57
C ALA A 103 -38.50 -8.58 -32.40
N ALA A 104 -38.91 -9.83 -32.61
CA ALA A 104 -38.11 -11.04 -32.32
C ALA A 104 -37.15 -11.51 -33.43
N SER A 105 -37.00 -10.81 -34.56
CA SER A 105 -36.31 -11.30 -35.77
C SER A 105 -34.85 -10.83 -35.95
N ALA A 106 -34.04 -10.77 -34.89
CA ALA A 106 -32.57 -10.60 -35.00
C ALA A 106 -31.84 -11.89 -34.51
N PRO A 107 -30.82 -12.43 -35.22
CA PRO A 107 -30.44 -13.83 -35.04
C PRO A 107 -29.58 -14.07 -33.79
N ALA A 108 -29.96 -15.08 -33.02
CA ALA A 108 -29.19 -15.66 -31.92
C ALA A 108 -28.16 -16.67 -32.44
N GLY A 109 -26.87 -16.45 -32.17
CA GLY A 109 -25.81 -17.43 -32.42
C GLY A 109 -25.68 -18.39 -31.24
N GLN A 110 -25.97 -19.67 -31.50
CA GLN A 110 -26.12 -20.75 -30.53
C GLN A 110 -24.80 -21.17 -29.85
N ALA A 111 -24.91 -21.46 -28.56
CA ALA A 111 -23.92 -22.16 -27.76
C ALA A 111 -24.09 -23.68 -27.94
N GLU A 112 -22.99 -24.38 -28.23
CA GLU A 112 -22.90 -25.82 -27.99
C GLU A 112 -21.93 -26.10 -26.84
N ALA A 113 -22.45 -26.82 -25.85
CA ALA A 113 -21.70 -27.42 -24.78
C ALA A 113 -21.16 -28.78 -25.25
N GLY A 114 -19.86 -29.02 -25.09
CA GLY A 114 -19.28 -30.36 -25.16
C GLY A 114 -17.86 -30.41 -25.69
N THR A 115 -16.88 -30.36 -24.79
CA THR A 115 -15.83 -31.40 -24.60
C THR A 115 -14.65 -30.82 -23.82
N ARG A 116 -14.48 -31.30 -22.58
CA ARG A 116 -13.16 -31.41 -21.95
C ARG A 116 -12.32 -32.37 -22.79
N ALA A 117 -11.04 -32.03 -22.95
CA ALA A 117 -9.93 -32.79 -23.54
C ALA A 117 -9.51 -32.40 -24.97
N ALA A 118 -8.58 -31.45 -25.07
CA ALA A 118 -7.49 -31.43 -26.07
C ALA A 118 -6.56 -30.23 -25.81
N ALA A 119 -5.66 -30.37 -24.82
CA ALA A 119 -4.44 -29.58 -24.73
C ALA A 119 -3.24 -30.53 -24.67
N SER A 120 -3.15 -31.42 -25.66
CA SER A 120 -1.95 -32.18 -25.97
C SER A 120 -1.91 -32.43 -27.47
N ALA A 121 -0.73 -32.19 -28.06
CA ALA A 121 -0.38 -32.36 -29.46
C ALA A 121 -0.75 -31.21 -30.42
N ALA A 122 0.17 -30.26 -30.55
CA ALA A 122 0.44 -29.60 -31.82
C ALA A 122 1.93 -29.75 -32.14
N THR A 123 2.32 -30.95 -32.57
CA THR A 123 3.47 -31.15 -33.45
C THR A 123 2.99 -30.98 -34.88
N SER A 124 3.29 -29.83 -35.48
CA SER A 124 3.44 -29.72 -36.94
C SER A 124 4.60 -28.78 -37.25
N THR A 125 5.53 -29.35 -38.01
CA THR A 125 6.71 -28.77 -38.66
C THR A 125 6.50 -27.32 -39.13
N SER A 126 7.06 -26.36 -38.39
CA SER A 126 7.34 -25.01 -38.92
C SER A 126 8.69 -24.56 -38.36
N ASP A 127 9.51 -23.99 -39.25
CA ASP A 127 10.84 -23.48 -38.94
C ASP A 127 10.79 -22.51 -37.72
N PRO A 128 11.56 -22.75 -36.64
CA PRO A 128 11.63 -21.88 -35.47
C PRO A 128 11.89 -20.40 -35.80
N ALA A 129 12.54 -20.11 -36.94
CA ALA A 129 12.81 -18.75 -37.40
C ALA A 129 11.55 -17.98 -37.87
N THR A 130 10.44 -18.68 -38.13
CA THR A 130 9.19 -18.10 -38.69
C THR A 130 8.02 -18.04 -37.70
N ARG A 131 8.16 -18.65 -36.51
CA ARG A 131 7.10 -18.71 -35.51
C ARG A 131 6.85 -17.33 -34.87
N LYS A 132 5.68 -16.75 -35.12
CA LYS A 132 5.23 -15.48 -34.50
C LYS A 132 5.18 -15.62 -32.98
N SER A 133 5.60 -14.58 -32.25
CA SER A 133 5.43 -14.56 -30.80
C SER A 133 3.94 -14.59 -30.41
N PRO A 134 3.57 -15.12 -29.23
CA PRO A 134 2.17 -15.14 -28.77
C PRO A 134 1.50 -13.76 -28.87
N ILE A 135 2.26 -12.71 -28.57
CA ILE A 135 1.80 -11.33 -28.68
C ILE A 135 1.45 -10.93 -30.11
N GLU A 136 2.28 -11.26 -31.09
CA GLU A 136 1.97 -10.92 -32.49
C GLU A 136 0.72 -11.66 -32.96
N VAL A 137 0.51 -12.89 -32.47
CA VAL A 137 -0.74 -13.63 -32.69
C VAL A 137 -1.92 -12.89 -32.05
N TRP A 138 -1.80 -12.44 -30.79
CA TRP A 138 -2.86 -11.70 -30.12
C TRP A 138 -3.21 -10.40 -30.83
N LYS A 139 -2.21 -9.64 -31.32
CA LYS A 139 -2.44 -8.41 -32.10
C LYS A 139 -3.20 -8.68 -33.40
N GLN A 140 -2.93 -9.81 -34.06
CA GLN A 140 -3.64 -10.22 -35.29
C GLN A 140 -5.09 -10.62 -35.03
N VAL A 141 -5.36 -11.26 -33.88
CA VAL A 141 -6.73 -11.67 -33.51
C VAL A 141 -7.60 -10.45 -33.16
N LYS A 142 -7.06 -9.48 -32.41
CA LYS A 142 -7.80 -8.29 -31.96
C LYS A 142 -6.84 -7.15 -31.74
N HIS A 143 -7.10 -6.01 -32.36
CA HIS A 143 -6.23 -4.85 -32.25
C HIS A 143 -6.23 -4.32 -30.81
N GLY A 144 -5.10 -3.79 -30.33
CA GLY A 144 -4.97 -3.34 -28.94
C GLY A 144 -6.01 -2.29 -28.50
N PHE A 145 -6.51 -1.45 -29.42
CA PHE A 145 -7.57 -0.48 -29.13
C PHE A 145 -8.95 -1.08 -28.95
N GLU A 146 -9.21 -2.27 -29.50
CA GLU A 146 -10.52 -2.91 -29.49
C GLU A 146 -10.83 -3.56 -28.15
N VAL A 147 -9.90 -3.52 -27.19
CA VAL A 147 -10.13 -4.02 -25.81
C VAL A 147 -11.00 -3.09 -24.96
N TRP A 148 -11.27 -1.86 -25.40
CA TRP A 148 -12.03 -0.90 -24.57
C TRP A 148 -13.45 -1.36 -24.24
N PRO A 149 -14.27 -1.85 -25.19
CA PRO A 149 -15.56 -2.43 -24.86
C PRO A 149 -15.47 -3.58 -23.86
N ASP A 150 -14.42 -4.41 -23.92
CA ASP A 150 -14.21 -5.48 -22.94
C ASP A 150 -13.88 -4.89 -21.56
N ILE A 151 -13.02 -3.87 -21.48
CA ILE A 151 -12.72 -3.18 -20.21
C ILE A 151 -14.02 -2.65 -19.58
N VAL A 152 -14.88 -1.99 -20.36
CA VAL A 152 -16.15 -1.46 -19.86
C VAL A 152 -17.08 -2.59 -19.42
N ARG A 153 -17.16 -3.69 -20.18
CA ARG A 153 -17.93 -4.89 -19.81
C ARG A 153 -17.44 -5.47 -18.49
N HIS A 154 -16.13 -5.70 -18.36
CA HIS A 154 -15.53 -6.25 -17.14
C HIS A 154 -15.67 -5.32 -15.94
N ALA A 155 -15.55 -4.00 -16.16
CA ALA A 155 -15.79 -2.99 -15.13
C ALA A 155 -17.25 -3.03 -14.63
N ARG A 156 -18.23 -3.11 -15.54
CA ARG A 156 -19.66 -3.20 -15.19
C ARG A 156 -20.00 -4.48 -14.43
N LEU A 157 -19.41 -5.60 -14.85
CA LEU A 157 -19.63 -6.90 -14.23
C LEU A 157 -18.80 -7.13 -12.96
N GLY A 158 -17.89 -6.22 -12.60
CA GLY A 158 -16.93 -6.43 -11.53
C GLY A 158 -16.10 -7.71 -11.72
N THR A 159 -15.75 -8.05 -12.97
CA THR A 159 -15.09 -9.33 -13.29
C THR A 159 -13.74 -9.44 -12.56
N PRO A 160 -13.53 -10.44 -11.70
CA PRO A 160 -12.23 -10.67 -11.06
C PRO A 160 -11.15 -10.89 -12.12
N MET A 161 -9.92 -10.37 -11.92
CA MET A 161 -8.90 -10.42 -12.97
C MET A 161 -8.45 -11.84 -13.29
N SER A 162 -8.58 -12.76 -12.32
CA SER A 162 -8.35 -14.20 -12.51
C SER A 162 -9.29 -14.86 -13.52
N LYS A 163 -10.39 -14.19 -13.90
CA LYS A 163 -11.39 -14.65 -14.87
C LYS A 163 -11.29 -13.93 -16.22
N ILE A 164 -10.35 -12.99 -16.37
CA ILE A 164 -10.11 -12.29 -17.63
C ILE A 164 -8.94 -12.99 -18.33
N ASP A 165 -9.10 -13.31 -19.62
CA ASP A 165 -8.07 -14.02 -20.37
C ASP A 165 -6.79 -13.17 -20.51
N GLU A 166 -5.63 -13.82 -20.44
CA GLU A 166 -4.34 -13.14 -20.52
C GLU A 166 -4.18 -12.23 -21.75
N PRO A 167 -4.61 -12.61 -22.97
CA PRO A 167 -4.55 -11.71 -24.13
C PRO A 167 -5.35 -10.42 -23.96
N GLU A 168 -6.48 -10.43 -23.25
CA GLU A 168 -7.25 -9.22 -22.97
C GLU A 168 -6.51 -8.33 -21.96
N LEU A 169 -6.06 -8.90 -20.83
CA LEU A 169 -5.25 -8.20 -19.83
C LEU A 169 -3.97 -7.57 -20.42
N GLU A 170 -3.32 -8.26 -21.35
CA GLU A 170 -2.14 -7.75 -22.05
C GLU A 170 -2.49 -6.62 -23.04
N ARG A 171 -3.67 -6.66 -23.69
CA ARG A 171 -4.17 -5.57 -24.53
C ARG A 171 -4.58 -4.34 -23.72
N MET A 172 -5.02 -4.48 -22.46
CA MET A 172 -5.34 -3.32 -21.59
C MET A 172 -4.14 -2.36 -21.43
N LYS A 173 -2.91 -2.82 -21.66
CA LYS A 173 -1.69 -1.99 -21.69
C LYS A 173 -1.68 -0.95 -22.83
N TRP A 174 -2.48 -1.12 -23.88
CA TRP A 174 -2.73 -0.07 -24.89
C TRP A 174 -3.57 1.09 -24.34
N TYR A 175 -4.28 0.90 -23.24
CA TYR A 175 -4.95 1.96 -22.48
C TYR A 175 -4.17 2.37 -21.24
N GLY A 176 -2.93 1.88 -21.10
CA GLY A 176 -2.03 2.24 -20.02
C GLY A 176 -2.34 1.56 -18.69
N TYR A 177 -3.17 0.51 -18.69
CA TYR A 177 -3.46 -0.29 -17.51
C TYR A 177 -2.61 -1.57 -17.51
N PHE A 178 -1.89 -1.78 -16.42
CA PHE A 178 -0.97 -2.89 -16.24
C PHE A 178 -1.38 -3.69 -15.02
N GLN A 179 -1.92 -4.88 -15.24
CA GLN A 179 -2.25 -5.79 -14.16
C GLN A 179 -1.00 -6.09 -13.33
N ARG A 180 -1.15 -6.07 -12.02
CA ARG A 180 -0.13 -6.54 -11.08
C ARG A 180 -0.29 -8.05 -10.94
N LYS A 181 0.71 -8.80 -11.41
CA LYS A 181 0.76 -10.27 -11.32
C LYS A 181 1.44 -10.75 -10.03
N ASN A 182 2.14 -9.84 -9.34
CA ASN A 182 2.87 -10.13 -8.11
C ASN A 182 2.20 -9.42 -6.92
N ASN A 183 1.90 -10.19 -5.86
CA ASN A 183 1.43 -9.73 -4.55
C ASN A 183 0.04 -9.06 -4.49
N ASP A 184 -0.61 -8.80 -5.64
CA ASP A 184 -1.88 -8.09 -5.69
C ASP A 184 -2.59 -8.25 -7.05
N LEU A 185 -3.30 -9.35 -7.24
CA LEU A 185 -3.78 -9.83 -8.55
C LEU A 185 -4.95 -9.03 -9.13
N ASP A 186 -5.69 -8.31 -8.29
CA ASP A 186 -6.92 -7.60 -8.64
C ASP A 186 -6.73 -6.07 -8.71
N HIS A 187 -5.49 -5.61 -8.92
CA HIS A 187 -5.21 -4.19 -9.14
C HIS A 187 -4.33 -3.93 -10.37
N PHE A 188 -4.57 -2.77 -10.98
CA PHE A 188 -3.83 -2.19 -12.07
C PHE A 188 -2.94 -1.05 -11.60
N MET A 189 -1.77 -0.95 -12.22
CA MET A 189 -1.07 0.32 -12.35
C MET A 189 -1.61 1.06 -13.58
N CYS A 190 -1.91 2.36 -13.46
CA CYS A 190 -2.16 3.23 -14.60
C CYS A 190 -0.94 4.08 -14.89
N ARG A 191 -0.46 4.06 -16.15
CA ARG A 191 0.59 4.97 -16.62
C ARG A 191 -0.01 6.08 -17.48
N ILE A 192 0.18 7.29 -17.02
CA ILE A 192 -0.34 8.52 -17.61
C ILE A 192 0.76 9.17 -18.44
N ARG A 193 0.42 9.69 -19.61
CA ARG A 193 1.38 10.35 -20.51
C ARG A 193 1.48 11.82 -20.18
N ILE A 194 2.72 12.30 -20.02
CA ILE A 194 3.01 13.71 -19.79
C ILE A 194 3.91 14.19 -20.95
N PRO A 195 3.33 14.58 -22.09
CA PRO A 195 4.10 14.97 -23.27
C PRO A 195 4.97 16.19 -22.96
N GLY A 196 6.23 16.17 -23.42
CA GLY A 196 7.19 17.22 -23.11
C GLY A 196 7.58 17.30 -21.63
N CYS A 197 7.19 16.31 -20.82
CA CYS A 197 7.40 16.26 -19.38
C CYS A 197 6.77 17.44 -18.62
N GLU A 198 5.76 18.12 -19.17
CA GLU A 198 5.06 19.24 -18.54
C GLU A 198 3.57 18.96 -18.41
N MET A 199 2.99 19.32 -17.27
CA MET A 199 1.55 19.29 -17.01
C MET A 199 1.11 20.55 -16.28
N THR A 200 -0.16 20.91 -16.39
CA THR A 200 -0.73 22.01 -15.59
C THR A 200 -0.95 21.59 -14.14
N ALA A 201 -1.07 22.56 -13.24
CA ALA A 201 -1.47 22.31 -11.85
C ALA A 201 -2.82 21.57 -11.77
N GLU A 202 -3.78 21.92 -12.63
CA GLU A 202 -5.07 21.24 -12.71
C GLU A 202 -4.93 19.77 -13.11
N GLN A 203 -4.09 19.48 -14.10
CA GLN A 203 -3.77 18.12 -14.52
C GLN A 203 -3.12 17.32 -13.38
N ALA A 204 -2.19 17.92 -12.65
CA ALA A 204 -1.53 17.30 -11.51
C ALA A 204 -2.54 16.97 -10.38
N ARG A 205 -3.46 17.89 -10.06
CA ARG A 205 -4.55 17.64 -9.09
C ARG A 205 -5.48 16.51 -9.52
N ALA A 206 -5.83 16.42 -10.81
CA ALA A 206 -6.66 15.33 -11.31
C ALA A 206 -5.97 13.96 -11.15
N ILE A 207 -4.66 13.90 -11.37
CA ILE A 207 -3.86 12.69 -11.14
C ILE A 207 -3.80 12.37 -9.63
N ALA A 208 -3.59 13.37 -8.77
CA ALA A 208 -3.60 13.21 -7.32
C ALA A 208 -4.94 12.64 -6.83
N TYR A 209 -6.05 13.19 -7.31
CA TYR A 209 -7.40 12.66 -7.02
C TYR A 209 -7.55 11.19 -7.47
N VAL A 210 -7.09 10.84 -8.67
CA VAL A 210 -7.10 9.45 -9.15
C VAL A 210 -6.27 8.53 -8.25
N ALA A 211 -5.13 9.01 -7.74
CA ALA A 211 -4.30 8.25 -6.81
C ALA A 211 -4.91 8.12 -5.41
N HIS A 212 -5.59 9.16 -4.92
CA HIS A 212 -6.32 9.13 -3.67
C HIS A 212 -7.50 8.14 -3.76
N ALA A 213 -8.31 8.26 -4.82
CA ALA A 213 -9.48 7.42 -5.05
C ALA A 213 -9.15 5.94 -5.30
N SER A 214 -7.89 5.59 -5.59
CA SER A 214 -7.46 4.20 -5.70
C SER A 214 -7.31 3.50 -4.35
N GLY A 215 -7.35 4.24 -3.23
CA GLY A 215 -7.11 3.72 -1.88
C GLY A 215 -5.63 3.48 -1.54
N TYR A 216 -4.74 3.51 -2.54
CA TYR A 216 -3.30 3.37 -2.33
C TYR A 216 -2.62 4.72 -2.06
N SER A 217 -3.16 5.82 -2.61
CA SER A 217 -2.56 7.16 -2.52
C SER A 217 -1.10 7.22 -2.97
N ILE A 218 -0.68 6.39 -3.95
CA ILE A 218 0.70 6.35 -4.46
C ILE A 218 0.77 6.99 -5.85
N VAL A 219 1.68 7.95 -5.99
CA VAL A 219 2.09 8.57 -7.25
C VAL A 219 3.58 8.29 -7.47
N ASP A 220 3.91 7.66 -8.60
CA ASP A 220 5.29 7.37 -8.98
C ASP A 220 5.73 8.17 -10.21
N LEU A 221 6.81 8.95 -10.06
CA LEU A 221 7.51 9.63 -11.14
C LEU A 221 8.47 8.65 -11.83
N THR A 222 8.48 8.68 -13.15
CA THR A 222 9.20 7.68 -13.95
C THR A 222 10.39 8.29 -14.68
N THR A 223 11.36 7.44 -15.01
CA THR A 223 12.55 7.79 -15.82
C THR A 223 12.26 8.16 -17.29
N ARG A 224 10.99 8.35 -17.65
CA ARG A 224 10.54 8.84 -18.96
C ARG A 224 9.60 10.05 -18.82
N GLY A 225 9.67 10.75 -17.70
CA GLY A 225 8.80 11.91 -17.43
C GLY A 225 7.31 11.58 -17.32
N ASN A 226 6.90 10.31 -17.25
CA ASN A 226 5.52 9.95 -16.95
C ASN A 226 5.22 9.96 -15.46
N VAL A 227 3.93 9.97 -15.14
CA VAL A 227 3.38 9.67 -13.82
C VAL A 227 2.67 8.31 -13.85
N GLN A 228 2.79 7.55 -12.76
CA GLN A 228 2.07 6.29 -12.55
C GLN A 228 1.26 6.34 -11.27
N VAL A 229 0.01 5.85 -11.34
CA VAL A 229 -0.86 5.63 -10.18
C VAL A 229 -0.99 4.13 -9.94
N GLN A 230 -0.94 3.71 -8.68
CA GLN A 230 -1.08 2.32 -8.26
C GLN A 230 -2.47 2.06 -7.67
N GLY A 231 -2.88 0.78 -7.66
CA GLY A 231 -4.03 0.33 -6.86
C GLY A 231 -5.40 0.52 -7.52
N LEU A 232 -5.49 0.57 -8.85
CA LEU A 232 -6.79 0.74 -9.51
C LEU A 232 -7.48 -0.60 -9.75
N THR A 233 -8.73 -0.73 -9.35
CA THR A 233 -9.57 -1.89 -9.66
C THR A 233 -10.14 -1.82 -11.07
N ILE A 234 -10.68 -2.94 -11.58
CA ILE A 234 -11.27 -3.01 -12.93
C ILE A 234 -12.46 -2.04 -13.10
N ASP A 235 -13.30 -1.88 -12.07
CA ASP A 235 -14.47 -1.00 -12.08
C ASP A 235 -14.09 0.50 -12.09
N ALA A 236 -12.90 0.84 -11.60
CA ALA A 236 -12.41 2.21 -11.59
C ALA A 236 -11.94 2.67 -12.98
N LEU A 237 -11.50 1.77 -13.87
CA LEU A 237 -10.81 2.14 -15.12
C LEU A 237 -11.62 3.07 -16.05
N PRO A 238 -12.95 2.90 -16.25
CA PRO A 238 -13.74 3.84 -17.04
C PRO A 238 -13.79 5.24 -16.41
N ARG A 239 -13.97 5.32 -15.09
CA ARG A 239 -14.03 6.59 -14.34
C ARG A 239 -12.69 7.32 -14.37
N VAL A 240 -11.59 6.59 -14.18
CA VAL A 240 -10.23 7.12 -14.26
C VAL A 240 -9.97 7.73 -15.63
N ARG A 241 -10.31 7.01 -16.71
CA ARG A 241 -10.15 7.52 -18.07
C ARG A 241 -10.92 8.82 -18.27
N ALA A 242 -12.19 8.86 -17.87
CA ALA A 242 -13.03 10.06 -18.00
C ALA A 242 -12.46 11.24 -17.19
N ALA A 243 -11.93 10.99 -15.99
CA ALA A 243 -11.30 12.02 -15.17
C ALA A 243 -10.04 12.62 -15.83
N LEU A 244 -9.18 11.77 -16.42
CA LEU A 244 -7.99 12.22 -17.15
C LEU A 244 -8.35 12.98 -18.43
N GLU A 245 -9.31 12.47 -19.21
CA GLU A 245 -9.74 13.10 -20.46
C GLU A 245 -10.34 14.50 -20.23
N ARG A 246 -11.04 14.71 -19.10
CA ARG A 246 -11.61 16.02 -18.72
C ARG A 246 -10.57 17.13 -18.61
N VAL A 247 -9.35 16.79 -18.19
CA VAL A 247 -8.23 17.75 -18.05
C VAL A 247 -7.23 17.66 -19.21
N GLY A 248 -7.61 17.01 -20.32
CA GLY A 248 -6.77 16.86 -21.51
C GLY A 248 -5.60 15.88 -21.36
N LEU A 249 -5.64 14.99 -20.36
CA LEU A 249 -4.66 13.91 -20.19
C LEU A 249 -5.14 12.60 -20.81
N THR A 250 -4.18 11.71 -21.10
CA THR A 250 -4.49 10.36 -21.57
C THR A 250 -3.47 9.33 -21.08
N SER A 251 -3.92 8.09 -20.91
CA SER A 251 -3.09 6.91 -20.65
C SER A 251 -2.90 6.02 -21.89
N ARG A 252 -3.54 6.36 -23.01
CA ARG A 252 -3.50 5.57 -24.25
C ARG A 252 -2.08 5.40 -24.76
N GLN A 253 -1.76 4.22 -25.29
CA GLN A 253 -0.49 3.83 -25.88
C GLN A 253 0.72 4.03 -24.95
N SER A 254 0.54 4.04 -23.62
CA SER A 254 1.65 4.18 -22.67
C SER A 254 2.37 2.85 -22.36
N GLY A 255 1.81 1.73 -22.82
CA GLY A 255 2.29 0.38 -22.59
C GLY A 255 2.54 -0.45 -23.85
N HIS A 256 3.07 -1.65 -23.62
CA HIS A 256 3.25 -2.67 -24.65
C HIS A 256 4.02 -2.18 -25.90
N ASP A 257 3.55 -2.48 -27.12
CA ASP A 257 4.25 -2.33 -28.39
C ASP A 257 3.81 -1.05 -29.11
N ASN A 258 4.01 0.05 -28.40
CA ASN A 258 3.64 1.40 -28.77
C ASN A 258 4.81 2.37 -28.62
N VAL A 259 4.68 3.55 -29.23
CA VAL A 259 5.49 4.71 -28.89
C VAL A 259 5.17 5.16 -27.47
N ARG A 260 6.19 5.24 -26.62
CA ARG A 260 6.10 5.66 -25.22
C ARG A 260 5.99 7.17 -25.12
N ASN A 261 6.03 7.71 -23.91
CA ASN A 261 6.00 9.16 -23.70
C ASN A 261 7.03 9.87 -24.59
N VAL A 262 6.62 10.98 -25.19
CA VAL A 262 7.54 11.84 -25.95
C VAL A 262 8.11 12.85 -24.97
N THR A 263 9.40 12.69 -24.66
CA THR A 263 10.04 13.48 -23.60
C THR A 263 10.75 14.70 -24.18
N SER A 264 10.66 15.81 -23.46
CA SER A 264 11.54 16.96 -23.66
C SER A 264 12.51 17.06 -22.50
N HIS A 265 13.61 17.77 -22.72
CA HIS A 265 14.49 18.20 -21.65
C HIS A 265 13.68 18.97 -20.58
N PRO A 266 13.77 18.65 -19.27
CA PRO A 266 12.91 19.27 -18.25
C PRO A 266 13.05 20.80 -18.15
N TRP A 267 14.21 21.34 -18.55
CA TRP A 267 14.46 22.77 -18.63
C TRP A 267 14.02 23.45 -19.93
N SER A 268 13.40 22.72 -20.86
CA SER A 268 13.09 23.28 -22.19
C SER A 268 12.09 24.44 -22.10
N GLY A 269 12.35 25.52 -22.83
CA GLY A 269 11.62 26.78 -22.78
C GLY A 269 12.08 27.76 -21.69
N ILE A 270 12.90 27.33 -20.72
CA ILE A 270 13.33 28.17 -19.59
C ILE A 270 14.85 28.18 -19.39
N ASP A 271 15.58 27.31 -20.08
CA ASP A 271 17.03 27.20 -20.00
C ASP A 271 17.72 28.34 -20.77
N PRO A 272 18.58 29.16 -20.16
CA PRO A 272 19.37 30.17 -20.89
C PRO A 272 20.34 29.58 -21.92
N GLU A 273 20.70 28.31 -21.79
CA GLU A 273 21.68 27.62 -22.63
C GLU A 273 21.02 26.71 -23.70
N GLU A 274 19.69 26.75 -23.87
CA GLU A 274 19.03 26.01 -24.95
C GLU A 274 18.99 26.80 -26.27
N LEU A 275 19.05 26.07 -27.38
CA LEU A 275 18.91 26.61 -28.73
C LEU A 275 17.44 26.71 -29.16
N ILE A 276 16.58 25.81 -28.67
CA ILE A 276 15.17 25.71 -29.06
C ILE A 276 14.31 25.09 -27.95
N ASP A 277 13.12 25.63 -27.74
CA ASP A 277 12.10 25.00 -26.90
C ASP A 277 11.47 23.81 -27.64
N THR A 278 11.58 22.62 -27.05
CA THR A 278 11.16 21.35 -27.65
C THR A 278 9.79 20.87 -27.19
N ARG A 279 9.16 21.55 -26.21
CA ARG A 279 7.91 21.08 -25.59
C ARG A 279 6.79 20.98 -26.62
N GLU A 280 6.68 21.96 -27.50
CA GLU A 280 5.63 21.98 -28.52
C GLU A 280 5.80 20.87 -29.56
N LEU A 281 7.04 20.66 -30.03
CA LEU A 281 7.36 19.51 -30.89
C LEU A 281 7.03 18.17 -30.22
N ALA A 282 7.29 18.03 -28.91
CA ALA A 282 6.92 16.83 -28.18
C ALA A 282 5.40 16.60 -28.12
N ARG A 283 4.60 17.67 -27.95
CA ARG A 283 3.14 17.59 -27.99
C ARG A 283 2.62 17.22 -29.39
N GLN A 284 3.17 17.83 -30.44
CA GLN A 284 2.82 17.52 -31.83
C GLN A 284 3.15 16.07 -32.20
N LEU A 285 4.35 15.59 -31.82
CA LEU A 285 4.73 14.18 -31.99
C LEU A 285 3.82 13.24 -31.21
N GLN A 286 3.40 13.61 -30.00
CA GLN A 286 2.42 12.82 -29.26
C GLN A 286 1.06 12.81 -29.97
N ALA A 287 0.56 13.96 -30.44
CA ALA A 287 -0.71 14.04 -31.16
C ALA A 287 -0.72 13.18 -32.42
N MET A 288 0.39 13.13 -33.17
CA MET A 288 0.57 12.25 -34.34
C MET A 288 0.47 10.76 -34.00
N VAL A 289 0.90 10.37 -32.79
CA VAL A 289 0.96 8.97 -32.35
C VAL A 289 -0.38 8.50 -31.75
N ILE A 290 -1.03 9.36 -30.96
CA ILE A 290 -2.17 8.95 -30.15
C ILE A 290 -3.40 8.66 -31.01
N GLY A 291 -3.94 7.45 -30.87
CA GLY A 291 -5.08 6.97 -31.66
C GLY A 291 -4.72 6.44 -33.05
N ASN A 292 -3.48 6.62 -33.52
CA ASN A 292 -3.04 6.08 -34.79
C ASN A 292 -2.84 4.55 -34.69
N ARG A 293 -3.67 3.78 -35.42
CA ARG A 293 -3.62 2.30 -35.42
C ARG A 293 -2.28 1.77 -35.95
N GLU A 294 -1.70 2.43 -36.94
CA GLU A 294 -0.43 2.01 -37.52
C GLU A 294 0.74 2.12 -36.53
N PHE A 295 0.75 3.19 -35.72
CA PHE A 295 1.75 3.41 -34.68
C PHE A 295 1.40 2.71 -33.35
N ALA A 296 0.32 1.94 -33.34
CA ALA A 296 -0.11 1.08 -32.25
C ALA A 296 0.17 -0.42 -32.49
N ASP A 297 0.71 -0.79 -33.65
CA ASP A 297 1.15 -2.16 -33.99
C ASP A 297 2.65 -2.20 -34.35
N LEU A 298 3.48 -1.66 -33.48
CA LEU A 298 4.94 -1.75 -33.65
C LEU A 298 5.44 -3.15 -33.28
N PRO A 299 6.63 -3.57 -33.77
CA PRO A 299 7.25 -4.83 -33.34
C PRO A 299 7.57 -4.86 -31.83
N ARG A 300 7.89 -3.69 -31.25
CA ARG A 300 8.12 -3.51 -29.82
C ARG A 300 8.00 -2.02 -29.46
N LYS A 301 8.13 -1.73 -28.16
CA LYS A 301 8.19 -0.35 -27.63
C LYS A 301 9.19 0.55 -28.37
N MET A 302 8.80 1.80 -28.57
CA MET A 302 9.60 2.87 -29.16
C MET A 302 9.67 4.06 -28.17
N ASN A 303 10.85 4.54 -27.83
CA ASN A 303 11.01 5.74 -26.98
C ASN A 303 11.51 6.91 -27.81
N VAL A 304 10.92 8.09 -27.60
CA VAL A 304 11.25 9.31 -28.35
C VAL A 304 11.61 10.41 -27.35
N ALA A 305 12.70 11.12 -27.60
CA ALA A 305 13.10 12.29 -26.83
C ALA A 305 13.59 13.44 -27.68
N LEU A 306 13.45 14.65 -27.16
CA LEU A 306 13.97 15.87 -27.74
C LEU A 306 14.75 16.64 -26.67
N THR A 307 15.86 17.25 -27.08
CA THR A 307 16.60 18.17 -26.24
C THR A 307 16.91 19.44 -27.00
N GLY A 308 16.63 20.58 -26.35
CA GLY A 308 16.94 21.90 -26.85
C GLY A 308 18.42 22.27 -26.71
N ARG A 309 19.24 21.41 -26.09
CA ARG A 309 20.67 21.65 -25.86
C ARG A 309 21.55 20.81 -26.81
N PRO A 310 22.72 21.34 -27.21
CA PRO A 310 23.65 20.63 -28.07
C PRO A 310 24.50 19.57 -27.37
N ASP A 311 24.54 19.59 -26.03
CA ASP A 311 25.38 18.74 -25.17
C ASP A 311 24.54 17.74 -24.35
N PRO A 312 23.88 16.75 -24.98
CA PRO A 312 22.85 15.95 -24.34
C PRO A 312 23.38 15.00 -23.25
N ALA A 313 22.62 14.88 -22.16
CA ALA A 313 22.86 13.88 -21.13
C ALA A 313 22.67 12.43 -21.63
N ALA A 314 23.12 11.46 -20.83
CA ALA A 314 23.07 10.04 -21.17
C ALA A 314 21.66 9.51 -21.49
N HIS A 315 20.62 10.16 -20.98
CA HIS A 315 19.23 9.82 -21.29
C HIS A 315 18.97 9.85 -22.81
N ALA A 316 19.44 10.87 -23.53
CA ALA A 316 19.22 11.06 -24.97
C ALA A 316 19.76 9.88 -25.80
N TRP A 317 20.97 9.43 -25.48
CA TRP A 317 21.67 8.33 -26.16
C TRP A 317 21.01 6.95 -25.96
N THR A 318 20.03 6.85 -25.05
CA THR A 318 19.38 5.58 -24.72
C THR A 318 17.93 5.47 -25.19
N GLN A 319 17.51 6.43 -26.02
CA GLN A 319 16.20 6.44 -26.67
C GLN A 319 16.28 5.80 -28.06
N ASP A 320 15.14 5.26 -28.52
CA ASP A 320 15.08 4.66 -29.86
C ASP A 320 15.14 5.76 -30.94
N VAL A 321 14.56 6.94 -30.67
CA VAL A 321 14.72 8.16 -31.48
C VAL A 321 15.02 9.32 -30.56
N CYS A 322 16.08 10.08 -30.82
CA CYS A 322 16.34 11.33 -30.13
C CYS A 322 16.79 12.44 -31.09
N TYR A 323 16.18 13.62 -30.92
CA TYR A 323 16.55 14.85 -31.60
C TYR A 323 17.38 15.72 -30.67
N VAL A 324 18.62 16.03 -31.07
CA VAL A 324 19.57 16.83 -30.29
C VAL A 324 19.76 18.17 -30.99
N ALA A 325 19.37 19.27 -30.34
CA ALA A 325 19.43 20.58 -30.98
C ALA A 325 20.88 20.95 -31.35
N THR A 326 21.06 21.57 -32.50
CA THR A 326 22.37 22.05 -32.95
C THR A 326 22.18 23.26 -33.87
N THR A 327 23.25 24.00 -34.11
CA THR A 327 23.31 25.04 -35.13
C THR A 327 23.85 24.44 -36.44
N GLY A 328 23.13 24.65 -37.54
CA GLY A 328 23.53 24.27 -38.90
C GLY A 328 24.64 25.16 -39.46
N ASP A 329 25.13 24.84 -40.64
CA ASP A 329 26.17 25.63 -41.32
C ASP A 329 25.64 26.99 -41.79
N ASP A 330 24.33 27.10 -42.03
CA ASP A 330 23.60 28.34 -42.35
C ASP A 330 23.32 29.22 -41.12
N GLY A 331 23.77 28.82 -39.92
CA GLY A 331 23.46 29.48 -38.65
C GLY A 331 22.05 29.19 -38.11
N GLY A 332 21.23 28.44 -38.84
CA GLY A 332 19.89 28.05 -38.43
C GLY A 332 19.90 26.99 -37.32
N VAL A 333 18.86 27.00 -36.48
CA VAL A 333 18.69 25.97 -35.43
C VAL A 333 17.93 24.77 -35.99
N GLY A 334 18.47 23.57 -35.78
CA GLY A 334 17.86 22.30 -36.14
C GLY A 334 18.30 21.20 -35.19
N PHE A 335 18.26 19.95 -35.65
CA PHE A 335 18.55 18.78 -34.82
C PHE A 335 19.49 17.80 -35.51
N GLN A 336 20.47 17.28 -34.76
CA GLN A 336 21.12 16.01 -35.05
C GLN A 336 20.21 14.85 -34.65
N LEU A 337 20.32 13.72 -35.36
CA LEU A 337 19.46 12.55 -35.16
C LEU A 337 20.23 11.38 -34.53
N LEU A 338 19.73 10.90 -33.40
CA LEU A 338 20.22 9.68 -32.74
C LEU A 338 19.16 8.57 -32.86
N LEU A 339 19.55 7.38 -33.32
CA LEU A 339 18.64 6.24 -33.49
C LEU A 339 19.11 4.97 -32.77
N GLY A 340 18.18 4.16 -32.28
CA GLY A 340 18.43 2.79 -31.83
C GLY A 340 18.99 2.61 -30.42
N GLY A 341 18.99 3.64 -29.57
CA GLY A 341 19.43 3.53 -28.18
C GLY A 341 18.49 2.70 -27.31
N ASN A 342 19.06 1.94 -26.36
CA ASN A 342 18.27 1.20 -25.37
C ASN A 342 19.04 0.83 -24.10
N GLN A 343 18.31 0.72 -22.99
CA GLN A 343 18.82 0.26 -21.68
C GLN A 343 18.58 -1.24 -21.39
N GLY A 344 17.82 -1.97 -22.20
CA GLY A 344 17.26 -3.29 -21.84
C GLY A 344 18.30 -4.40 -21.59
N GLN A 345 17.85 -5.67 -21.60
CA GLN A 345 18.71 -6.83 -21.22
C GLN A 345 20.07 -6.89 -21.91
N SER A 346 20.12 -6.44 -23.16
CA SER A 346 21.35 -6.05 -23.83
C SER A 346 21.23 -4.55 -24.09
N PRO A 347 21.99 -3.70 -23.41
CA PRO A 347 21.95 -2.25 -23.60
C PRO A 347 22.81 -1.81 -24.79
N LYS A 348 22.48 -0.69 -25.42
CA LYS A 348 23.25 -0.08 -26.52
C LYS A 348 23.02 1.43 -26.59
N MET A 349 24.08 2.18 -26.89
CA MET A 349 23.97 3.60 -27.21
C MET A 349 23.44 3.77 -28.64
N ALA A 350 22.66 4.82 -28.86
CA ALA A 350 22.15 5.18 -30.16
C ALA A 350 23.29 5.48 -31.16
N TRP A 351 23.06 5.18 -32.43
CA TRP A 351 23.90 5.64 -33.53
C TRP A 351 23.59 7.10 -33.83
N HIS A 352 24.62 7.89 -34.08
CA HIS A 352 24.48 9.20 -34.68
C HIS A 352 24.27 9.04 -36.19
N ILE A 353 23.14 9.51 -36.69
CA ILE A 353 22.85 9.61 -38.12
C ILE A 353 23.27 11.01 -38.56
N PRO A 354 24.26 11.16 -39.45
CA PRO A 354 24.90 12.43 -39.77
C PRO A 354 24.02 13.29 -40.69
N VAL A 355 22.88 13.74 -40.17
CA VAL A 355 21.91 14.58 -40.87
C VAL A 355 21.45 15.74 -39.99
N PHE A 356 21.13 16.85 -40.64
CA PHE A 356 20.51 18.01 -40.03
C PHE A 356 19.01 18.01 -40.32
N VAL A 357 18.21 17.87 -39.26
CA VAL A 357 16.75 17.84 -39.33
C VAL A 357 16.21 19.19 -38.87
N ARG A 358 15.54 19.91 -39.76
CA ARG A 358 14.90 21.19 -39.43
C ARG A 358 13.64 20.94 -38.57
N PRO A 359 13.26 21.88 -37.68
CA PRO A 359 12.10 21.68 -36.81
C PRO A 359 10.81 21.23 -37.52
N PRO A 360 10.43 21.79 -38.70
CA PRO A 360 9.25 21.34 -39.44
C PRO A 360 9.33 19.89 -39.97
N GLN A 361 10.54 19.33 -40.10
CA GLN A 361 10.76 17.98 -40.62
C GLN A 361 10.67 16.90 -39.53
N VAL A 362 10.70 17.26 -38.24
CA VAL A 362 10.77 16.32 -37.10
C VAL A 362 9.63 15.30 -37.12
N LEU A 363 8.40 15.72 -37.38
CA LEU A 363 7.23 14.84 -37.46
C LEU A 363 7.37 13.83 -38.62
N GLY A 364 7.72 14.32 -39.81
CA GLY A 364 7.89 13.49 -41.00
C GLY A 364 9.01 12.47 -40.83
N VAL A 365 10.17 12.88 -40.30
CA VAL A 365 11.29 11.99 -40.01
C VAL A 365 10.88 10.93 -38.98
N THR A 366 10.18 11.32 -37.91
CA THR A 366 9.70 10.35 -36.90
C THR A 366 8.73 9.35 -37.52
N ALA A 367 7.77 9.81 -38.33
CA ALA A 367 6.82 8.94 -39.03
C ALA A 367 7.53 7.96 -39.98
N ALA A 368 8.55 8.42 -40.71
CA ALA A 368 9.37 7.60 -41.59
C ALA A 368 10.14 6.51 -40.81
N VAL A 369 10.73 6.86 -39.65
CA VAL A 369 11.38 5.90 -38.74
C VAL A 369 10.38 4.86 -38.22
N LEU A 370 9.20 5.31 -37.78
CA LEU A 370 8.14 4.41 -37.29
C LEU A 370 7.65 3.46 -38.39
N GLY A 371 7.46 3.97 -39.61
CA GLY A 371 7.05 3.19 -40.78
C GLY A 371 8.09 2.13 -41.15
N ALA A 372 9.36 2.53 -41.26
CA ALA A 372 10.47 1.61 -41.51
C ALA A 372 10.56 0.53 -40.42
N TYR A 373 10.43 0.92 -39.16
CA TYR A 373 10.44 -0.04 -38.05
C TYR A 373 9.26 -1.01 -38.08
N ARG A 374 8.05 -0.52 -38.35
CA ARG A 374 6.83 -1.32 -38.44
C ARG A 374 6.94 -2.40 -39.50
N GLU A 375 7.48 -2.05 -40.66
CA GLU A 375 7.54 -2.90 -41.86
C GLU A 375 8.74 -3.84 -41.86
N LEU A 376 9.92 -3.35 -41.48
CA LEU A 376 11.17 -4.10 -41.60
C LEU A 376 11.61 -4.75 -40.28
N GLY A 377 11.06 -4.32 -39.14
CA GLY A 377 11.47 -4.79 -37.83
C GLY A 377 11.13 -6.27 -37.56
N TYR A 378 12.00 -6.96 -36.84
CA TYR A 378 11.76 -8.35 -36.43
C TYR A 378 10.55 -8.46 -35.49
N ARG A 379 9.74 -9.51 -35.66
CA ARG A 379 8.51 -9.76 -34.87
C ARG A 379 8.45 -11.15 -34.18
N HIS A 380 9.46 -12.00 -34.39
CA HIS A 380 9.47 -13.37 -33.88
C HIS A 380 10.03 -13.45 -32.44
N ASN A 381 11.31 -13.17 -32.22
CA ASN A 381 11.97 -13.30 -30.93
C ASN A 381 11.88 -12.00 -30.12
N ARG A 382 11.06 -11.97 -29.06
CA ARG A 382 10.83 -10.76 -28.25
C ARG A 382 12.06 -10.15 -27.59
N HIS A 383 13.15 -10.89 -27.47
CA HIS A 383 14.43 -10.36 -26.98
C HIS A 383 15.21 -9.60 -28.07
N GLN A 384 14.87 -9.79 -29.34
CA GLN A 384 15.59 -9.27 -30.52
C GLN A 384 14.72 -8.42 -31.48
N VAL A 385 13.67 -7.78 -30.96
CA VAL A 385 12.66 -7.06 -31.78
C VAL A 385 12.70 -5.53 -31.67
N ARG A 386 13.60 -4.94 -30.89
CA ARG A 386 13.74 -3.46 -30.75
C ARG A 386 14.34 -2.82 -32.01
N LEU A 387 14.10 -1.53 -32.24
CA LEU A 387 14.60 -0.77 -33.40
C LEU A 387 16.10 -0.99 -33.67
N ARG A 388 16.91 -1.03 -32.62
CA ARG A 388 18.36 -1.25 -32.75
C ARG A 388 18.74 -2.49 -33.56
N TYR A 389 17.95 -3.56 -33.49
CA TYR A 389 18.26 -4.81 -34.18
C TYR A 389 17.99 -4.69 -35.68
N LEU A 390 17.01 -3.85 -36.06
CA LEU A 390 16.82 -3.47 -37.45
C LEU A 390 18.04 -2.68 -37.94
N ILE A 391 18.51 -1.69 -37.18
CA ILE A 391 19.68 -0.88 -37.54
C ILE A 391 20.96 -1.73 -37.58
N GLU A 392 21.13 -2.71 -36.70
CA GLU A 392 22.24 -3.68 -36.76
C GLU A 392 22.21 -4.51 -38.04
N ARG A 393 21.02 -4.85 -38.54
CA ARG A 393 20.87 -5.62 -39.79
C ARG A 393 21.17 -4.77 -41.03
N ILE A 394 20.59 -3.58 -41.12
CA ILE A 394 20.64 -2.76 -42.35
C ILE A 394 21.71 -1.66 -42.33
N GLY A 395 22.35 -1.45 -41.18
CA GLY A 395 23.30 -0.36 -40.95
C GLY A 395 22.63 1.00 -40.69
N PRO A 396 23.33 1.95 -40.06
CA PRO A 396 22.85 3.34 -39.91
C PRO A 396 22.53 4.00 -41.26
N ASP A 397 23.38 3.78 -42.27
CA ASP A 397 23.18 4.32 -43.62
C ASP A 397 21.96 3.69 -44.32
N GLY A 398 21.76 2.37 -44.17
CA GLY A 398 20.56 1.72 -44.68
C GLY A 398 19.29 2.22 -44.00
N MET A 399 19.35 2.53 -42.70
CA MET A 399 18.23 3.17 -41.99
C MET A 399 17.95 4.58 -42.54
N LEU A 400 18.98 5.36 -42.82
CA LEU A 400 18.85 6.69 -43.44
C LEU A 400 18.18 6.61 -44.83
N LEU A 401 18.60 5.67 -45.66
CA LEU A 401 17.97 5.43 -46.98
C LEU A 401 16.48 5.08 -46.85
N GLU A 402 16.12 4.24 -45.87
CA GLU A 402 14.71 3.89 -45.62
C GLU A 402 13.89 5.08 -45.10
N ILE A 403 14.50 6.02 -44.39
CA ILE A 403 13.87 7.28 -43.96
C ILE A 403 13.63 8.18 -45.17
N GLU A 404 14.66 8.47 -45.96
CA GLU A 404 14.59 9.37 -47.11
C GLU A 404 13.64 8.85 -48.20
N LYS A 405 13.65 7.54 -48.44
CA LYS A 405 12.69 6.87 -49.31
C LYS A 405 11.23 7.16 -48.93
N ARG A 406 10.92 7.21 -47.63
CA ARG A 406 9.56 7.50 -47.12
C ARG A 406 9.24 8.98 -47.07
N LEU A 407 10.26 9.84 -46.95
CA LEU A 407 10.10 11.29 -47.04
C LEU A 407 9.91 11.77 -48.49
N GLY A 408 10.49 11.06 -49.46
CA GLY A 408 10.52 11.46 -50.87
C GLY A 408 11.59 12.51 -51.19
N TYR A 409 12.49 12.80 -50.25
CA TYR A 409 13.61 13.73 -50.43
C TYR A 409 14.78 13.35 -49.51
N GLU A 410 15.98 13.81 -49.87
CA GLU A 410 17.19 13.63 -49.06
C GLU A 410 17.27 14.68 -47.94
N LEU A 411 17.69 14.23 -46.76
CA LEU A 411 17.99 15.11 -45.62
C LEU A 411 19.37 15.73 -45.78
N GLU A 412 19.51 16.98 -45.35
CA GLU A 412 20.78 17.71 -45.31
C GLU A 412 21.82 16.90 -44.52
N ARG A 413 22.97 16.60 -45.13
CA ARG A 413 24.04 15.83 -44.48
C ARG A 413 24.79 16.72 -43.48
N PHE A 414 25.05 16.18 -42.30
CA PHE A 414 25.66 16.90 -41.20
C PHE A 414 26.62 16.00 -40.41
N PRO A 415 27.87 15.85 -40.86
CA PRO A 415 28.84 14.91 -40.26
C PRO A 415 29.46 15.41 -38.95
N LYS A 416 29.08 16.60 -38.45
CA LYS A 416 29.60 17.11 -37.18
C LYS A 416 29.18 16.18 -36.02
N PRO A 417 30.06 15.82 -35.09
CA PRO A 417 29.69 14.98 -33.97
C PRO A 417 28.77 15.71 -32.99
N VAL A 418 27.94 14.95 -32.27
CA VAL A 418 27.17 15.47 -31.14
C VAL A 418 28.12 15.98 -30.07
N ALA A 419 27.87 17.17 -29.54
CA ALA A 419 28.75 17.75 -28.53
C ALA A 419 28.73 16.90 -27.25
N PRO A 420 29.88 16.70 -26.59
CA PRO A 420 29.90 15.98 -25.33
C PRO A 420 29.16 16.81 -24.25
N PRO A 421 28.44 16.16 -23.32
CA PRO A 421 27.88 16.83 -22.14
C PRO A 421 28.95 17.64 -21.40
N THR A 422 28.60 18.84 -20.95
CA THR A 422 29.54 19.74 -20.27
C THR A 422 29.57 19.58 -18.75
N LYS A 423 28.49 19.06 -18.16
CA LYS A 423 28.29 18.87 -16.72
C LYS A 423 27.35 17.69 -16.45
N ASP A 424 27.41 17.16 -15.23
CA ASP A 424 26.39 16.24 -14.75
C ASP A 424 25.05 16.99 -14.62
N GLU A 425 23.98 16.40 -15.12
CA GLU A 425 22.68 17.06 -15.19
C GLU A 425 21.83 16.70 -13.97
N SER A 426 21.56 17.70 -13.14
CA SER A 426 20.67 17.57 -11.99
C SER A 426 19.54 18.60 -12.06
N PHE A 427 18.35 18.17 -11.66
CA PHE A 427 17.13 18.98 -11.75
C PHE A 427 16.64 19.54 -10.41
N VAL A 428 17.41 19.36 -9.34
CA VAL A 428 17.02 19.74 -7.97
C VAL A 428 17.70 21.06 -7.58
N GLY A 429 16.95 21.94 -6.91
CA GLY A 429 17.40 23.26 -6.44
C GLY A 429 16.92 24.43 -7.29
N TRP A 430 17.34 25.64 -6.93
CA TRP A 430 16.98 26.87 -7.63
C TRP A 430 17.76 27.03 -8.94
N ARG A 431 17.04 27.38 -10.01
CA ARG A 431 17.63 27.74 -11.30
C ARG A 431 17.01 29.02 -11.85
N ARG A 432 17.84 29.97 -12.28
CA ARG A 432 17.39 31.17 -12.98
C ARG A 432 16.93 30.80 -14.39
N GLN A 433 15.78 31.33 -14.80
CA GLN A 433 15.28 31.14 -16.16
C GLN A 433 15.86 32.17 -17.13
N LYS A 434 15.69 31.94 -18.44
CA LYS A 434 16.04 32.92 -19.46
C LYS A 434 15.09 34.12 -19.51
N GLN A 435 13.88 33.95 -18.97
CA GLN A 435 12.91 35.03 -18.76
C GLN A 435 13.34 35.92 -17.60
N ASP A 436 13.17 37.23 -17.77
CA ASP A 436 13.54 38.21 -16.75
C ASP A 436 12.77 37.99 -15.44
N ASP A 437 13.49 38.10 -14.33
CA ASP A 437 13.00 37.94 -12.95
C ASP A 437 12.31 36.60 -12.60
N LEU A 438 12.43 35.58 -13.46
CA LEU A 438 11.83 34.26 -13.20
C LEU A 438 12.87 33.20 -12.82
N TRP A 439 12.45 32.34 -11.89
CA TRP A 439 13.17 31.19 -11.37
C TRP A 439 12.34 29.93 -11.55
N ALA A 440 13.03 28.79 -11.52
CA ALA A 440 12.42 27.48 -11.41
C ALA A 440 12.97 26.77 -10.17
N LEU A 441 12.09 26.07 -9.47
CA LEU A 441 12.43 25.29 -8.28
C LEU A 441 12.39 23.80 -8.61
N GLY A 442 13.55 23.17 -8.57
CA GLY A 442 13.69 21.72 -8.61
C GLY A 442 13.44 21.08 -7.25
N VAL A 443 12.40 20.26 -7.15
CA VAL A 443 12.01 19.56 -5.91
C VAL A 443 12.50 18.12 -5.97
N CYS A 444 13.24 17.69 -4.97
CA CYS A 444 13.67 16.31 -4.83
C CYS A 444 12.50 15.44 -4.40
N VAL A 445 12.27 14.38 -5.16
CA VAL A 445 11.31 13.34 -4.83
C VAL A 445 12.10 12.05 -4.65
N PRO A 446 12.39 11.63 -3.40
CA PRO A 446 13.24 10.48 -3.16
C PRO A 446 12.71 9.25 -3.90
N VAL A 447 13.55 8.68 -4.77
CA VAL A 447 13.23 7.56 -5.65
C VAL A 447 11.94 7.72 -6.46
N GLY A 448 11.52 8.96 -6.70
CA GLY A 448 10.32 9.30 -7.47
C GLY A 448 9.01 8.79 -6.90
N ARG A 449 8.86 8.70 -5.57
CA ARG A 449 7.58 8.32 -4.94
C ARG A 449 7.01 9.49 -4.15
N LEU A 450 5.72 9.75 -4.38
CA LEU A 450 4.91 10.72 -3.65
C LEU A 450 3.61 10.06 -3.18
N THR A 451 3.03 10.64 -2.15
CA THR A 451 1.62 10.44 -1.83
C THR A 451 0.72 11.30 -2.74
N ALA A 452 -0.58 10.99 -2.77
CA ALA A 452 -1.55 11.84 -3.47
C ALA A 452 -1.57 13.27 -2.90
N GLU A 453 -1.51 13.42 -1.58
CA GLU A 453 -1.49 14.71 -0.87
C GLU A 453 -0.23 15.54 -1.21
N GLU A 454 0.95 14.92 -1.18
CA GLU A 454 2.19 15.61 -1.56
C GLU A 454 2.14 16.09 -3.02
N PHE A 455 1.62 15.26 -3.93
CA PHE A 455 1.52 15.62 -5.34
C PHE A 455 0.49 16.73 -5.60
N GLU A 456 -0.65 16.70 -4.92
CA GLU A 456 -1.63 17.79 -4.92
C GLU A 456 -1.04 19.08 -4.32
N GLY A 457 -0.33 18.97 -3.21
CA GLY A 457 0.37 20.08 -2.56
C GLY A 457 1.31 20.80 -3.51
N LEU A 458 2.15 20.06 -4.24
CA LEU A 458 3.01 20.64 -5.27
C LEU A 458 2.23 21.32 -6.40
N ALA A 459 1.05 20.81 -6.75
CA ALA A 459 0.17 21.45 -7.74
C ALA A 459 -0.37 22.79 -7.23
N VAL A 460 -0.71 22.87 -5.95
CA VAL A 460 -1.10 24.12 -5.30
C VAL A 460 0.06 25.11 -5.30
N VAL A 461 1.27 24.68 -4.92
CA VAL A 461 2.48 25.54 -4.97
C VAL A 461 2.72 26.08 -6.38
N ALA A 462 2.64 25.21 -7.40
CA ALA A 462 2.82 25.62 -8.78
C ALA A 462 1.77 26.64 -9.24
N SER A 463 0.53 26.55 -8.74
CA SER A 463 -0.54 27.50 -9.04
C SER A 463 -0.42 28.82 -8.29
N GLN A 464 0.09 28.82 -7.06
CA GLN A 464 0.14 30.00 -6.19
C GLN A 464 1.42 30.81 -6.37
N HIS A 465 2.57 30.14 -6.51
CA HIS A 465 3.88 30.79 -6.54
C HIS A 465 4.62 30.60 -7.87
N GLY A 466 4.15 29.70 -8.74
CA GLY A 466 4.76 29.40 -10.03
C GLY A 466 3.91 29.85 -11.22
N GLY A 467 4.30 29.41 -12.41
CA GLY A 467 3.59 29.66 -13.67
C GLY A 467 2.41 28.71 -13.93
N GLY A 468 1.86 28.06 -12.89
CA GLY A 468 0.72 27.14 -13.02
C GLY A 468 1.05 25.79 -13.66
N THR A 469 2.33 25.44 -13.83
CA THR A 469 2.76 24.16 -14.41
C THR A 469 3.74 23.42 -13.51
N ILE A 470 3.78 22.10 -13.66
CA ILE A 470 4.75 21.20 -13.04
C ILE A 470 5.42 20.41 -14.15
N ARG A 471 6.74 20.18 -14.00
CA ARG A 471 7.49 19.33 -14.91
C ARG A 471 8.06 18.12 -14.22
N THR A 472 7.95 16.97 -14.85
CA THR A 472 8.59 15.73 -14.43
C THR A 472 10.00 15.63 -15.02
N THR A 473 10.87 14.92 -14.35
CA THR A 473 12.24 14.73 -14.84
C THR A 473 12.56 13.25 -15.02
N TYR A 474 13.54 12.95 -15.86
CA TYR A 474 13.95 11.59 -16.15
C TYR A 474 14.82 10.97 -15.02
N ASP A 475 15.23 11.76 -14.03
CA ASP A 475 15.82 11.31 -12.75
C ASP A 475 14.79 11.22 -11.61
N GLN A 476 13.50 11.30 -11.95
CA GLN A 476 12.35 11.08 -11.05
C GLN A 476 12.10 12.18 -10.01
N ASN A 477 12.45 13.42 -10.34
CA ASN A 477 12.17 14.63 -9.56
C ASN A 477 11.08 15.48 -10.24
N LEU A 478 10.75 16.61 -9.63
CA LEU A 478 9.82 17.61 -10.17
C LEU A 478 10.46 18.99 -10.28
N VAL A 479 9.97 19.80 -11.21
CA VAL A 479 10.35 21.19 -11.38
C VAL A 479 9.09 22.06 -11.40
N ILE A 480 9.10 23.15 -10.63
CA ILE A 480 8.07 24.19 -10.63
C ILE A 480 8.67 25.44 -11.30
N PRO A 481 8.37 25.71 -12.58
CA PRO A 481 8.81 26.92 -13.26
C PRO A 481 7.91 28.12 -12.96
N GLY A 482 8.42 29.33 -13.22
CA GLY A 482 7.66 30.57 -13.29
C GLY A 482 7.54 31.27 -11.95
N ILE A 483 8.52 31.08 -11.07
CA ILE A 483 8.54 31.67 -9.73
C ILE A 483 9.27 33.01 -9.79
N ALA A 484 8.59 34.11 -9.48
CA ALA A 484 9.22 35.43 -9.42
C ALA A 484 10.29 35.48 -8.32
N SER A 485 11.35 36.30 -8.48
CA SER A 485 12.43 36.38 -7.48
C SER A 485 11.93 36.68 -6.06
N GLY A 486 10.93 37.55 -5.93
CA GLY A 486 10.33 37.91 -4.65
C GLY A 486 9.49 36.80 -3.98
N ALA A 487 9.07 35.78 -4.73
CA ALA A 487 8.24 34.67 -4.23
C ALA A 487 9.05 33.41 -3.89
N ARG A 488 10.38 33.44 -4.02
CA ARG A 488 11.25 32.26 -3.85
C ARG A 488 11.18 31.67 -2.45
N GLU A 489 11.26 32.51 -1.42
CA GLU A 489 11.21 32.06 -0.03
C GLU A 489 9.86 31.43 0.34
N GLU A 490 8.77 32.07 -0.10
CA GLU A 490 7.41 31.57 0.12
C GLU A 490 7.18 30.23 -0.59
N ALA A 491 7.61 30.11 -1.85
CA ALA A 491 7.53 28.87 -2.61
C ALA A 491 8.35 27.74 -1.95
N ALA A 492 9.56 28.05 -1.47
CA ALA A 492 10.41 27.10 -0.74
C ALA A 492 9.74 26.61 0.54
N TYR A 493 9.16 27.54 1.32
CA TYR A 493 8.43 27.20 2.54
C TYR A 493 7.20 26.33 2.24
N ALA A 494 6.43 26.67 1.20
CA ALA A 494 5.26 25.90 0.80
C ALA A 494 5.62 24.47 0.37
N VAL A 495 6.72 24.27 -0.37
CA VAL A 495 7.24 22.91 -0.67
C VAL A 495 7.64 22.16 0.60
N ALA A 496 8.36 22.83 1.52
CA ALA A 496 8.83 22.21 2.75
C ALA A 496 7.70 21.76 3.69
N ARG A 497 6.55 22.45 3.68
CA ARG A 497 5.35 22.04 4.44
C ARG A 497 4.80 20.68 4.03
N HIS A 498 5.10 20.21 2.82
CA HIS A 498 4.75 18.87 2.36
C HIS A 498 5.86 17.83 2.62
N GLY A 499 6.87 18.14 3.43
CA GLY A 499 7.96 17.21 3.77
C GLY A 499 8.96 16.98 2.63
N LEU A 500 8.91 17.79 1.57
CA LEU A 500 9.80 17.69 0.41
C LEU A 500 10.93 18.71 0.49
N SER A 501 12.07 18.38 -0.11
CA SER A 501 13.27 19.23 -0.08
C SER A 501 13.74 19.60 -1.48
N PHE A 502 14.22 20.83 -1.64
CA PHE A 502 14.95 21.31 -2.82
C PHE A 502 16.47 21.37 -2.57
N GLU A 503 16.92 21.07 -1.35
CA GLU A 503 18.32 20.95 -0.93
C GLU A 503 18.54 19.65 -0.13
N PRO A 504 18.26 18.48 -0.73
CA PRO A 504 18.47 17.20 -0.06
C PRO A 504 19.96 16.88 0.09
N ASP A 505 20.28 15.92 0.97
CA ASP A 505 21.61 15.33 0.99
C ASP A 505 21.94 14.62 -0.34
N LEU A 506 23.23 14.49 -0.67
CA LEU A 506 23.68 13.95 -1.95
C LEU A 506 23.24 12.49 -2.20
N ALA A 507 23.07 11.68 -1.15
CA ALA A 507 22.60 10.31 -1.32
C ALA A 507 21.14 10.27 -1.75
N THR A 508 20.30 11.11 -1.14
CA THR A 508 18.90 11.28 -1.55
C THR A 508 18.81 11.86 -2.96
N ARG A 509 19.56 12.94 -3.26
CA ARG A 509 19.55 13.63 -4.55
C ARG A 509 19.90 12.72 -5.73
N ASN A 510 20.92 11.87 -5.54
CA ASN A 510 21.56 11.16 -6.64
C ASN A 510 21.07 9.71 -6.80
N MET A 511 20.04 9.30 -6.06
CA MET A 511 19.48 7.95 -6.10
C MET A 511 18.25 7.87 -7.00
N VAL A 512 18.32 7.02 -8.02
CA VAL A 512 17.20 6.71 -8.93
C VAL A 512 16.84 5.24 -8.77
N ALA A 513 15.56 4.91 -8.62
CA ALA A 513 15.13 3.52 -8.48
C ALA A 513 13.88 3.19 -9.30
N CYS A 514 13.86 2.02 -9.92
CA CYS A 514 12.66 1.55 -10.60
C CYS A 514 11.62 1.05 -9.59
N THR A 515 10.44 0.68 -10.06
CA THR A 515 9.33 0.20 -9.21
C THR A 515 9.70 -1.02 -8.34
N GLY A 516 10.58 -1.91 -8.81
CA GLY A 516 11.01 -3.08 -8.06
C GLY A 516 9.92 -4.14 -7.84
N LYS A 517 10.28 -5.20 -7.10
CA LYS A 517 9.40 -6.34 -6.80
C LYS A 517 8.16 -5.96 -5.98
N GLN A 518 8.12 -4.75 -5.40
CA GLN A 518 6.94 -4.22 -4.73
C GLN A 518 5.71 -4.31 -5.65
N PHE A 519 5.81 -3.80 -6.89
CA PHE A 519 4.69 -3.78 -7.85
C PHE A 519 5.01 -4.31 -9.26
N CYS A 520 6.28 -4.45 -9.64
CA CYS A 520 6.65 -4.84 -11.00
C CYS A 520 6.64 -6.36 -11.21
N ASN A 521 5.96 -6.81 -12.26
CA ASN A 521 5.89 -8.24 -12.65
C ASN A 521 7.23 -8.80 -13.17
N LEU A 522 8.14 -7.94 -13.61
CA LEU A 522 9.43 -8.34 -14.18
C LEU A 522 10.59 -8.24 -13.19
N ALA A 523 10.38 -7.61 -12.03
CA ALA A 523 11.45 -7.38 -11.07
C ALA A 523 11.77 -8.66 -10.30
N VAL A 524 13.05 -9.01 -10.24
CA VAL A 524 13.51 -10.14 -9.43
C VAL A 524 13.81 -9.70 -7.99
N THR A 525 14.23 -8.45 -7.80
CA THR A 525 14.55 -7.85 -6.48
C THR A 525 13.64 -6.67 -6.16
N GLU A 526 13.46 -6.38 -4.88
CA GLU A 526 12.92 -5.10 -4.41
C GLU A 526 13.91 -3.96 -4.76
N THR A 527 13.44 -2.73 -4.97
CA THR A 527 14.32 -1.59 -5.26
C THR A 527 14.00 -0.30 -4.52
N LYS A 528 12.74 0.18 -4.46
CA LYS A 528 12.48 1.51 -3.86
C LYS A 528 12.69 1.49 -2.36
N GLY A 529 12.24 0.44 -1.66
CA GLY A 529 12.49 0.27 -0.23
C GLY A 529 13.97 0.08 0.08
N TYR A 530 14.68 -0.72 -0.72
CA TYR A 530 16.12 -0.90 -0.62
C TYR A 530 16.91 0.36 -0.94
N ALA A 531 16.49 1.17 -1.89
CA ALA A 531 17.10 2.46 -2.17
C ALA A 531 16.96 3.41 -0.98
N TYR A 532 15.79 3.49 -0.33
CA TYR A 532 15.63 4.25 0.92
C TYR A 532 16.59 3.77 2.02
N ARG A 533 16.64 2.46 2.28
CA ARG A 533 17.57 1.88 3.26
C ARG A 533 19.03 2.15 2.92
N LEU A 534 19.38 2.10 1.63
CA LEU A 534 20.74 2.38 1.18
C LEU A 534 21.10 3.86 1.36
N ILE A 535 20.17 4.79 1.08
CA ILE A 535 20.35 6.22 1.37
C ILE A 535 20.65 6.42 2.86
N GLU A 536 19.87 5.81 3.76
CA GLU A 536 20.09 5.91 5.21
C GLU A 536 21.47 5.38 5.64
N GLU A 537 21.88 4.23 5.11
CA GLU A 537 23.18 3.63 5.43
C GLU A 537 24.35 4.46 4.91
N LEU A 538 24.28 4.97 3.68
CA LEU A 538 25.30 5.86 3.12
C LEU A 538 25.39 7.17 3.93
N ARG A 539 24.26 7.70 4.40
CA ARG A 539 24.21 8.88 5.27
C ARG A 539 24.86 8.61 6.62
N ARG A 540 24.55 7.48 7.27
CA ARG A 540 25.19 7.05 8.54
C ARG A 540 26.70 6.92 8.41
N ARG A 541 27.17 6.36 7.28
CA ARG A 541 28.58 6.20 6.94
C ARG A 541 29.26 7.48 6.43
N ARG A 542 28.50 8.58 6.29
CA ARG A 542 28.97 9.89 5.78
C ARG A 542 29.61 9.80 4.39
N VAL A 543 29.12 8.89 3.54
CA VAL A 543 29.61 8.73 2.16
C VAL A 543 29.22 9.95 1.33
N GLN A 544 30.22 10.62 0.78
CA GLN A 544 30.03 11.83 -0.02
C GLN A 544 29.86 11.46 -1.50
N LEU A 545 28.74 11.81 -2.12
CA LEU A 545 28.42 11.43 -3.51
C LEU A 545 28.48 12.63 -4.47
N HIS A 546 29.53 13.45 -4.43
CA HIS A 546 29.62 14.65 -5.26
C HIS A 546 29.67 14.29 -6.75
N GLY A 547 28.56 14.52 -7.47
CA GLY A 547 28.43 14.16 -8.89
C GLY A 547 28.49 12.65 -9.15
N ILE A 548 28.05 11.83 -8.19
CA ILE A 548 28.02 10.36 -8.32
C ILE A 548 26.57 9.91 -8.29
N ARG A 549 26.03 9.50 -9.44
CA ARG A 549 24.67 8.98 -9.57
C ARG A 549 24.60 7.48 -9.31
N ILE A 550 23.65 7.07 -8.47
CA ILE A 550 23.35 5.66 -8.20
C ILE A 550 21.98 5.32 -8.80
N ALA A 551 21.93 4.28 -9.63
CA ALA A 551 20.68 3.84 -10.24
C ALA A 551 20.39 2.36 -9.97
N MET A 552 19.27 2.08 -9.28
CA MET A 552 18.86 0.76 -8.85
C MET A 552 17.70 0.21 -9.69
N SER A 553 17.97 -0.84 -10.46
CA SER A 553 16.98 -1.54 -11.29
C SER A 553 16.77 -2.98 -10.83
N GLY A 554 15.52 -3.36 -10.56
CA GLY A 554 15.21 -4.67 -9.97
C GLY A 554 15.35 -5.87 -10.92
N CYS A 555 15.65 -5.64 -12.20
CA CYS A 555 15.92 -6.68 -13.20
C CYS A 555 16.71 -6.11 -14.41
N PRO A 556 17.16 -6.96 -15.35
CA PRO A 556 17.94 -6.54 -16.52
C PRO A 556 17.20 -5.63 -17.52
N SER A 557 15.92 -5.30 -17.30
CA SER A 557 15.23 -4.30 -18.11
C SER A 557 15.76 -2.87 -17.90
N SER A 558 16.50 -2.64 -16.80
CA SER A 558 17.18 -1.38 -16.49
C SER A 558 16.26 -0.16 -16.58
N CYS A 559 15.05 -0.25 -16.00
CA CYS A 559 14.09 0.85 -16.04
C CYS A 559 14.61 2.11 -15.32
N ALA A 560 15.50 1.97 -14.33
CA ALA A 560 16.16 3.09 -13.64
C ALA A 560 17.40 3.62 -14.38
N MET A 561 17.72 3.11 -15.58
CA MET A 561 18.93 3.45 -16.34
C MET A 561 20.22 3.07 -15.60
N SER A 562 20.27 1.88 -15.01
CA SER A 562 21.43 1.40 -14.23
C SER A 562 22.69 1.27 -15.07
N TYR A 563 22.59 1.00 -16.37
CA TYR A 563 23.77 0.89 -17.23
C TYR A 563 24.39 2.24 -17.60
N THR A 564 23.73 3.37 -17.34
CA THR A 564 24.27 4.70 -17.67
C THR A 564 24.35 5.60 -16.44
N ALA A 565 24.40 5.01 -15.26
CA ALA A 565 24.73 5.72 -14.02
C ALA A 565 26.21 5.46 -13.67
N ASP A 566 26.79 6.36 -12.87
CA ASP A 566 28.13 6.19 -12.33
C ASP A 566 28.25 4.87 -11.56
N VAL A 567 27.22 4.57 -10.77
CA VAL A 567 27.01 3.30 -10.09
C VAL A 567 25.66 2.71 -10.49
N GLY A 568 25.70 1.66 -11.30
CA GLY A 568 24.54 0.87 -11.70
C GLY A 568 24.34 -0.34 -10.81
N LEU A 569 23.15 -0.50 -10.23
CA LEU A 569 22.77 -1.67 -9.46
C LEU A 569 21.68 -2.45 -10.21
N LYS A 570 22.03 -3.64 -10.72
CA LYS A 570 21.10 -4.53 -11.43
C LYS A 570 20.74 -5.72 -10.54
N GLY A 571 19.48 -5.76 -10.14
CA GLY A 571 18.90 -6.80 -9.30
C GLY A 571 19.03 -8.20 -9.88
N VAL A 572 19.49 -9.12 -9.03
CA VAL A 572 19.64 -10.56 -9.28
C VAL A 572 19.26 -11.34 -8.03
N LYS A 573 19.07 -12.66 -8.18
CA LYS A 573 18.95 -13.58 -7.06
C LYS A 573 20.24 -14.36 -6.92
N ILE A 574 20.74 -14.47 -5.70
CA ILE A 574 21.86 -15.35 -5.38
C ILE A 574 21.42 -16.39 -4.36
N ARG A 575 22.15 -17.50 -4.29
CA ARG A 575 21.94 -18.52 -3.28
C ARG A 575 23.14 -18.52 -2.34
N ARG A 576 22.89 -18.40 -1.03
CA ARG A 576 23.89 -18.59 0.03
C ARG A 576 23.43 -19.73 0.93
N GLY A 577 24.08 -20.89 0.78
CA GLY A 577 23.62 -22.14 1.38
C GLY A 577 22.20 -22.51 0.90
N ILE A 578 21.27 -22.65 1.84
CA ILE A 578 19.85 -22.94 1.54
C ILE A 578 19.01 -21.68 1.27
N ARG A 579 19.52 -20.47 1.54
CA ARG A 579 18.76 -19.21 1.42
C ARG A 579 18.94 -18.59 0.04
N VAL A 580 17.85 -18.08 -0.54
CA VAL A 580 17.87 -17.24 -1.74
C VAL A 580 17.76 -15.79 -1.31
N LEU A 581 18.76 -14.97 -1.66
CA LEU A 581 18.87 -13.57 -1.23
C LEU A 581 18.67 -12.62 -2.41
N ASP A 582 18.15 -11.42 -2.12
CA ASP A 582 18.25 -10.29 -3.03
C ASP A 582 19.69 -9.79 -3.09
N ALA A 583 20.19 -9.63 -4.31
CA ALA A 583 21.52 -9.16 -4.58
C ALA A 583 21.56 -8.30 -5.84
N PHE A 584 22.68 -7.63 -6.06
CA PHE A 584 22.87 -6.72 -7.16
C PHE A 584 24.19 -6.98 -7.86
N ASP A 585 24.14 -7.07 -9.18
CA ASP A 585 25.31 -6.89 -10.02
C ASP A 585 25.62 -5.38 -10.08
N ILE A 586 26.86 -5.02 -9.80
CA ILE A 586 27.34 -3.63 -9.75
C ILE A 586 28.04 -3.31 -11.07
N TYR A 587 27.58 -2.26 -11.73
CA TYR A 587 28.17 -1.69 -12.95
C TYR A 587 28.77 -0.33 -12.60
N LEU A 588 29.96 -0.02 -13.11
CA LEU A 588 30.66 1.25 -12.86
C LEU A 588 31.12 1.90 -14.16
N GLY A 589 31.30 3.22 -14.14
CA GLY A 589 31.82 3.96 -15.31
C GLY A 589 30.77 4.33 -16.36
N GLY A 590 29.48 4.12 -16.07
CA GLY A 590 28.39 4.53 -16.95
C GLY A 590 28.07 6.02 -16.79
N GLY A 591 27.46 6.65 -17.79
CA GLY A 591 27.07 8.07 -17.68
C GLY A 591 28.17 9.01 -18.19
N PHE A 592 28.41 10.12 -17.49
CA PHE A 592 29.25 11.23 -17.96
C PHE A 592 30.74 11.05 -17.63
N GLY A 593 31.62 11.32 -18.60
CA GLY A 593 33.07 11.32 -18.37
C GLY A 593 33.87 11.80 -19.59
N ARG A 594 33.61 13.04 -20.05
CA ARG A 594 33.94 13.61 -21.38
C ARG A 594 33.22 12.99 -22.57
N GLU A 595 32.62 11.82 -22.39
CA GLU A 595 31.73 11.15 -23.33
C GLU A 595 30.73 10.28 -22.57
N VAL A 596 29.60 9.95 -23.21
CA VAL A 596 28.56 9.09 -22.64
C VAL A 596 28.86 7.62 -22.94
N ARG A 597 28.94 6.77 -21.92
CA ARG A 597 29.14 5.31 -22.08
C ARG A 597 28.21 4.48 -21.19
N MET A 598 28.06 3.21 -21.57
CA MET A 598 27.49 2.18 -20.70
C MET A 598 28.52 1.77 -19.64
N GLY A 599 28.05 1.46 -18.44
CA GLY A 599 28.89 0.98 -17.35
C GLY A 599 29.40 -0.43 -17.60
N THR A 600 30.61 -0.68 -17.13
CA THR A 600 31.27 -1.98 -17.15
C THR A 600 30.87 -2.76 -15.90
N LEU A 601 30.58 -4.05 -16.06
CA LEU A 601 30.27 -4.92 -14.92
C LEU A 601 31.51 -5.02 -14.01
N PHE A 602 31.41 -4.49 -12.81
CA PHE A 602 32.46 -4.54 -11.80
C PHE A 602 32.41 -5.85 -11.02
N ARG A 603 31.23 -6.19 -10.48
CA ARG A 603 31.06 -7.31 -9.55
C ARG A 603 29.66 -7.90 -9.64
N LYS A 604 29.55 -9.23 -9.54
CA LYS A 604 28.27 -9.94 -9.61
C LYS A 604 27.73 -10.30 -8.22
N GLY A 605 26.41 -10.26 -8.08
CA GLY A 605 25.71 -10.92 -6.98
C GLY A 605 26.05 -10.41 -5.58
N VAL A 606 26.23 -9.11 -5.39
CA VAL A 606 26.48 -8.52 -4.06
C VAL A 606 25.15 -8.48 -3.28
N PRO A 607 25.00 -9.20 -2.15
CA PRO A 607 23.78 -9.14 -1.36
C PRO A 607 23.49 -7.71 -0.90
N PHE A 608 22.21 -7.36 -0.76
CA PHE A 608 21.82 -6.00 -0.35
C PHE A 608 22.51 -5.54 0.95
N GLY A 609 22.63 -6.42 1.95
CA GLY A 609 23.27 -6.08 3.23
C GLY A 609 24.75 -5.68 3.14
N GLU A 610 25.44 -6.07 2.07
CA GLU A 610 26.87 -5.74 1.83
C GLU A 610 27.04 -4.51 0.93
N LEU A 611 25.96 -4.04 0.26
CA LEU A 611 26.05 -2.91 -0.65
C LEU A 611 26.60 -1.63 0.00
N PRO A 612 26.17 -1.21 1.20
CA PRO A 612 26.67 0.04 1.80
C PRO A 612 28.20 0.06 1.94
N GLU A 613 28.79 -1.05 2.41
CA GLU A 613 30.24 -1.18 2.58
C GLU A 613 30.98 -1.19 1.24
N VAL A 614 30.44 -1.91 0.25
CA VAL A 614 31.04 -1.94 -1.10
C VAL A 614 30.99 -0.55 -1.73
N LEU A 615 29.88 0.18 -1.62
CA LEU A 615 29.77 1.53 -2.18
C LEU A 615 30.70 2.53 -1.47
N GLU A 616 30.79 2.46 -0.15
CA GLU A 616 31.76 3.25 0.63
C GLU A 616 33.19 3.00 0.15
N MET A 617 33.58 1.73 -0.03
CA MET A 617 34.88 1.36 -0.57
C MET A 617 35.13 1.96 -1.97
N LEU A 618 34.16 1.87 -2.88
CA LEU A 618 34.29 2.40 -4.24
C LEU A 618 34.46 3.92 -4.26
N VAL A 619 33.66 4.62 -3.45
CA VAL A 619 33.70 6.09 -3.35
C VAL A 619 34.99 6.55 -2.68
N ARG A 620 35.44 5.85 -1.63
CA ARG A 620 36.70 6.14 -0.95
C ARG A 620 37.91 5.96 -1.88
N GLU A 621 37.96 4.86 -2.63
CA GLU A 621 39.03 4.60 -3.60
C GLU A 621 39.08 5.69 -4.68
N PHE A 622 37.92 6.15 -5.18
CA PHE A 622 37.85 7.28 -6.10
C PHE A 622 38.45 8.55 -5.48
N TYR A 623 38.01 8.97 -4.29
CA TYR A 623 38.51 10.21 -3.70
C TYR A 623 40.00 10.17 -3.34
N LEU A 624 40.53 9.00 -2.96
CA LEU A 624 41.94 8.85 -2.60
C LEU A 624 42.89 8.81 -3.80
N ARG A 625 42.43 8.34 -4.97
CA ARG A 625 43.32 8.05 -6.11
C ARG A 625 42.98 8.75 -7.41
N ARG A 626 41.89 9.52 -7.47
CA ARG A 626 41.53 10.28 -8.68
C ARG A 626 42.54 11.37 -9.00
N SER A 627 42.66 11.68 -10.29
CA SER A 627 43.36 12.88 -10.76
C SER A 627 42.51 14.13 -10.57
N ALA A 628 43.14 15.31 -10.56
CA ALA A 628 42.41 16.58 -10.48
C ALA A 628 41.43 16.74 -11.66
N GLY A 629 40.17 17.08 -11.37
CA GLY A 629 39.12 17.24 -12.38
C GLY A 629 38.58 15.92 -12.97
N GLU A 630 39.08 14.77 -12.53
CA GLU A 630 38.60 13.46 -12.98
C GLU A 630 37.25 13.14 -12.32
N THR A 631 36.28 12.74 -13.15
CA THR A 631 34.95 12.28 -12.71
C THR A 631 34.99 10.83 -12.23
N PHE A 632 34.02 10.42 -11.39
CA PHE A 632 33.93 9.04 -10.90
C PHE A 632 33.89 8.03 -12.05
N SER A 633 33.12 8.34 -13.08
CA SER A 633 33.01 7.47 -14.24
C SER A 633 34.30 7.35 -15.05
N GLN A 634 35.07 8.43 -15.22
CA GLN A 634 36.38 8.37 -15.91
C GLN A 634 37.36 7.49 -15.13
N PHE A 635 37.43 7.70 -13.82
CA PHE A 635 38.31 6.93 -12.93
C PHE A 635 38.03 5.42 -13.04
N TRP A 636 36.76 5.01 -12.91
CA TRP A 636 36.39 3.60 -12.99
C TRP A 636 36.47 3.03 -14.41
N ARG A 637 36.26 3.83 -15.47
CA ARG A 637 36.53 3.39 -16.85
C ARG A 637 37.99 3.00 -17.05
N GLY A 638 38.92 3.81 -16.54
CA GLY A 638 40.35 3.51 -16.62
C GLY A 638 40.72 2.26 -15.82
N LYS A 639 40.27 2.18 -14.56
CA LYS A 639 40.52 1.03 -13.67
C LYS A 639 39.95 -0.29 -14.18
N LEU A 640 38.83 -0.27 -14.90
CA LEU A 640 38.15 -1.48 -15.38
C LEU A 640 38.55 -1.91 -16.81
N GLN A 641 39.57 -1.28 -17.41
CA GLN A 641 40.10 -1.75 -18.69
C GLN A 641 40.67 -3.18 -18.54
N GLY A 642 40.19 -4.11 -19.36
CA GLY A 642 40.60 -5.52 -19.27
C GLY A 642 40.09 -6.27 -18.04
N HIS A 643 39.25 -5.66 -17.20
CA HIS A 643 38.71 -6.28 -15.99
C HIS A 643 37.81 -7.47 -16.31
N GLN A 644 38.10 -8.62 -15.68
CA GLN A 644 37.18 -9.74 -15.66
C GLN A 644 36.37 -9.73 -14.36
N PRO A 645 35.03 -9.69 -14.45
CA PRO A 645 34.18 -9.58 -13.27
C PRO A 645 34.23 -10.88 -12.47
N GLU A 646 34.90 -10.83 -11.33
CA GLU A 646 34.91 -11.93 -10.38
C GLU A 646 33.58 -11.97 -9.61
N PRO A 647 33.00 -13.17 -9.39
CA PRO A 647 31.99 -13.32 -8.34
C PRO A 647 32.67 -12.99 -7.00
N LEU A 648 31.92 -12.43 -6.04
CA LEU A 648 32.45 -12.29 -4.69
C LEU A 648 32.83 -13.70 -4.19
N LYS A 649 34.13 -14.02 -4.12
CA LYS A 649 34.63 -15.17 -3.38
C LYS A 649 34.41 -14.84 -1.91
N VAL A 650 33.26 -15.21 -1.39
CA VAL A 650 33.09 -15.31 0.06
C VAL A 650 33.85 -16.57 0.44
N GLU A 651 35.11 -16.44 0.83
CA GLU A 651 35.73 -17.50 1.62
C GLU A 651 34.97 -17.56 2.92
N VAL A 652 34.14 -18.59 3.05
CA VAL A 652 33.42 -18.86 4.27
C VAL A 652 34.36 -19.74 5.11
N PRO A 653 34.86 -19.28 6.28
CA PRO A 653 35.73 -20.05 7.14
C PRO A 653 35.24 -21.48 7.37
N ARG A 654 36.20 -22.41 7.48
CA ARG A 654 35.92 -23.82 7.79
C ARG A 654 36.22 -24.06 9.26
N TRP A 655 35.26 -24.61 9.98
CA TRP A 655 35.36 -24.97 11.39
C TRP A 655 35.23 -26.48 11.52
N GLN A 656 36.20 -27.11 12.17
CA GLN A 656 36.13 -28.51 12.50
C GLN A 656 35.70 -28.68 13.95
N CYS A 657 34.71 -29.52 14.21
CA CYS A 657 34.38 -29.86 15.57
C CYS A 657 35.48 -30.73 16.17
N THR A 658 36.01 -30.36 17.33
CA THR A 658 37.04 -31.12 18.04
C THR A 658 36.52 -32.44 18.62
N ARG A 659 35.20 -32.62 18.72
CA ARG A 659 34.56 -33.87 19.19
C ARG A 659 34.25 -34.86 18.08
N CYS A 660 33.60 -34.39 17.00
CA CYS A 660 33.07 -35.26 15.93
C CYS A 660 33.91 -35.19 14.63
N ARG A 661 34.90 -34.28 14.57
CA ARG A 661 35.69 -33.92 13.36
C ARG A 661 34.86 -33.46 12.17
N HIS A 662 33.55 -33.24 12.36
CA HIS A 662 32.66 -32.73 11.33
C HIS A 662 33.02 -31.29 10.96
N LEU A 663 33.04 -31.02 9.67
CA LEU A 663 33.44 -29.77 9.04
C LEU A 663 32.21 -28.89 8.79
N HIS A 664 32.26 -27.66 9.27
CA HIS A 664 31.28 -26.61 9.03
C HIS A 664 31.87 -25.50 8.20
N VAL A 665 31.20 -25.14 7.12
CA VAL A 665 31.55 -23.99 6.30
C VAL A 665 30.62 -22.84 6.71
N ALA A 666 31.09 -21.97 7.60
CA ALA A 666 30.34 -20.82 8.12
C ALA A 666 31.29 -19.72 8.61
N GLN A 667 30.83 -18.46 8.66
CA GLN A 667 31.63 -17.34 9.15
C GLN A 667 32.03 -17.50 10.63
N ASP A 668 31.22 -18.24 11.37
CA ASP A 668 31.40 -18.61 12.77
C ASP A 668 31.09 -20.10 12.94
N PRO A 669 31.72 -20.80 13.92
CA PRO A 669 31.35 -22.17 14.21
C PRO A 669 29.93 -22.21 14.78
N PRO A 670 29.13 -23.22 14.43
CA PRO A 670 27.75 -23.30 14.92
C PRO A 670 27.72 -23.41 16.45
N PRO A 671 26.62 -23.00 17.10
CA PRO A 671 26.45 -23.14 18.54
C PRO A 671 26.65 -24.59 19.03
N PHE A 672 26.36 -25.58 18.17
CA PHE A 672 26.57 -27.00 18.43
C PHE A 672 26.96 -27.78 17.15
N CYS A 673 27.81 -28.83 17.23
CA CYS A 673 28.04 -29.79 16.13
C CYS A 673 26.74 -30.52 15.82
N PRO A 674 26.17 -30.44 14.61
CA PRO A 674 24.95 -31.15 14.26
C PRO A 674 25.15 -32.67 14.20
N MET A 675 26.39 -33.16 14.17
CA MET A 675 26.68 -34.60 14.26
C MET A 675 26.77 -35.12 15.70
N CYS A 676 27.13 -34.30 16.70
CA CYS A 676 27.38 -34.80 18.06
C CYS A 676 26.96 -33.86 19.20
N ALA A 677 26.28 -32.77 18.87
CA ALA A 677 25.83 -31.70 19.76
C ALA A 677 26.94 -31.02 20.60
N ALA A 678 28.21 -31.12 20.20
CA ALA A 678 29.30 -30.43 20.92
C ALA A 678 29.13 -28.91 20.82
N ILE A 679 29.11 -28.22 21.95
CA ILE A 679 28.95 -26.76 22.07
C ILE A 679 30.03 -25.99 21.28
N ARG A 680 29.76 -24.73 20.94
CA ARG A 680 30.58 -23.87 20.08
C ARG A 680 32.07 -23.80 20.45
N SER A 681 32.40 -23.89 21.73
CA SER A 681 33.79 -23.91 22.21
C SER A 681 34.57 -25.16 21.79
N ARG A 682 33.88 -26.17 21.26
CA ARG A 682 34.45 -27.40 20.70
C ARG A 682 34.60 -27.33 19.18
N PHE A 683 34.84 -26.14 18.65
CA PHE A 683 35.18 -25.93 17.25
C PHE A 683 36.52 -25.22 17.12
N GLU A 684 37.34 -25.72 16.21
CA GLU A 684 38.61 -25.13 15.83
C GLU A 684 38.60 -24.80 14.33
N PRO A 685 39.39 -23.83 13.86
CA PRO A 685 39.62 -23.64 12.44
C PRO A 685 40.12 -24.94 11.81
N ALA A 686 39.50 -25.38 10.72
CA ALA A 686 39.91 -26.60 10.05
C ALA A 686 41.25 -26.39 9.32
N PRO A 687 42.20 -27.35 9.39
CA PRO A 687 43.50 -27.23 8.72
C PRO A 687 43.34 -27.28 7.18
N ASP A 688 44.27 -26.65 6.47
CA ASP A 688 44.30 -26.63 5.01
C ASP A 688 44.57 -28.02 4.43
N GLU A 689 43.90 -28.35 3.31
CA GLU A 689 43.93 -29.68 2.68
C GLU A 689 45.34 -30.13 2.21
N ALA A 690 46.34 -29.24 2.21
CA ALA A 690 47.73 -29.57 1.87
C ALA A 690 48.51 -30.31 2.98
N GLU A 691 48.08 -30.24 4.25
CA GLU A 691 48.77 -30.90 5.38
C GLU A 691 48.20 -32.29 5.72
N ALA A 692 46.92 -32.53 5.45
CA ALA A 692 46.20 -33.73 5.90
C ALA A 692 46.49 -35.03 5.11
N LEU A 693 47.30 -34.95 4.03
CA LEU A 693 47.66 -36.09 3.18
C LEU A 693 48.94 -36.84 3.63
N ARG A 694 49.57 -36.45 4.75
CA ARG A 694 50.85 -37.05 5.20
C ARG A 694 50.76 -38.20 6.20
N GLU A 695 49.61 -38.43 6.82
CA GLU A 695 49.51 -39.44 7.89
C GLU A 695 48.27 -40.35 7.71
N THR A 696 48.48 -41.52 7.12
CA THR A 696 47.61 -42.72 7.20
C THR A 696 48.09 -43.61 8.37
N PRO A 697 47.45 -44.72 8.85
CA PRO A 697 46.44 -45.58 8.19
C PRO A 697 45.33 -46.30 9.04
N SER A 698 44.30 -46.78 8.33
CA SER A 698 43.50 -48.05 8.42
C SER A 698 43.35 -48.85 9.74
N ALA A 699 42.11 -49.19 10.13
CA ALA A 699 41.64 -50.58 10.40
C ALA A 699 40.12 -50.69 10.70
N SER A 700 39.54 -51.85 10.37
CA SER A 700 38.10 -52.20 10.27
C SER A 700 37.56 -52.99 11.51
N PRO A 701 36.45 -53.77 11.50
CA PRO A 701 35.20 -53.46 12.21
C PRO A 701 34.64 -54.57 13.16
N GLY A 702 33.59 -54.26 13.94
CA GLY A 702 32.62 -55.24 14.49
C GLY A 702 32.14 -55.00 15.94
N PRO A 703 31.17 -55.77 16.48
CA PRO A 703 29.74 -55.75 16.11
C PRO A 703 28.75 -55.82 17.32
N ALA A 704 27.44 -55.85 17.00
CA ALA A 704 26.32 -56.55 17.66
C ALA A 704 25.21 -55.72 18.36
N THR A 705 24.02 -55.80 17.76
CA THR A 705 22.66 -55.45 18.24
C THR A 705 22.05 -56.64 19.02
N PRO A 706 20.95 -56.48 19.81
CA PRO A 706 19.62 -56.77 19.25
C PRO A 706 18.42 -55.93 19.80
N ALA A 707 17.31 -55.98 19.06
CA ALA A 707 15.98 -55.33 19.21
C ALA A 707 14.99 -56.16 20.11
N PRO A 708 13.65 -55.92 20.29
CA PRO A 708 12.63 -55.29 19.39
C PRO A 708 11.52 -54.38 20.05
N ALA A 709 10.99 -53.37 19.32
CA ALA A 709 9.63 -53.17 18.72
C ALA A 709 8.41 -53.11 19.68
N ALA A 710 7.39 -52.22 19.57
CA ALA A 710 6.65 -51.67 18.41
C ALA A 710 5.77 -50.44 18.84
N PRO A 711 4.79 -49.95 18.06
CA PRO A 711 4.75 -49.53 16.65
C PRO A 711 4.57 -48.00 16.51
N SER A 712 5.06 -47.44 15.39
CA SER A 712 4.82 -46.02 15.05
C SER A 712 3.48 -45.87 14.33
N PRO A 713 2.63 -44.87 14.68
CA PRO A 713 1.60 -44.41 13.77
C PRO A 713 2.26 -43.76 12.56
N MET A 714 1.66 -43.99 11.40
CA MET A 714 2.10 -43.57 10.08
C MET A 714 2.43 -42.07 10.02
N ALA A 715 3.52 -41.76 9.32
CA ALA A 715 3.88 -40.41 8.92
C ALA A 715 2.72 -39.75 8.17
N LYS A 716 2.14 -38.70 8.78
CA LYS A 716 1.36 -37.71 8.05
C LYS A 716 2.33 -36.90 7.19
N ALA A 717 1.99 -36.73 5.92
CA ALA A 717 2.71 -35.86 4.99
C ALA A 717 2.97 -34.48 5.62
N LYS A 718 4.15 -33.89 5.37
CA LYS A 718 4.45 -32.51 5.78
C LYS A 718 3.34 -31.58 5.27
N PRO A 719 2.64 -30.82 6.13
CA PRO A 719 1.67 -29.86 5.64
C PRO A 719 2.42 -28.71 4.96
N SER A 720 1.94 -28.31 3.79
CA SER A 720 2.54 -27.30 2.90
C SER A 720 2.27 -25.84 3.31
N GLY A 721 1.52 -25.61 4.39
CA GLY A 721 1.08 -24.27 4.82
C GLY A 721 2.02 -23.54 5.77
N ARG A 722 1.91 -22.21 5.79
CA ARG A 722 2.73 -21.29 6.60
C ARG A 722 2.38 -21.40 8.09
N ARG A 723 3.38 -21.39 8.98
CA ARG A 723 3.21 -21.44 10.45
C ARG A 723 3.05 -20.04 11.02
N LEU A 724 1.88 -19.76 11.59
CA LEU A 724 1.53 -18.50 12.23
C LEU A 724 1.42 -18.70 13.75
N LEU A 725 2.27 -18.01 14.51
CA LEU A 725 2.19 -17.96 15.96
C LEU A 725 1.51 -16.67 16.41
N ILE A 726 0.45 -16.77 17.19
CA ILE A 726 -0.25 -15.62 17.78
C ILE A 726 -0.04 -15.67 19.29
N VAL A 727 0.62 -14.67 19.85
CA VAL A 727 0.86 -14.57 21.29
C VAL A 727 -0.24 -13.70 21.89
N GLY A 728 -1.23 -14.31 22.53
CA GLY A 728 -2.39 -13.66 23.13
C GLY A 728 -3.72 -14.18 22.57
N GLY A 729 -4.62 -14.62 23.45
CA GLY A 729 -5.90 -15.25 23.10
C GLY A 729 -7.12 -14.33 23.09
N SER A 730 -6.94 -13.01 23.27
CA SER A 730 -8.06 -12.05 23.29
C SER A 730 -8.52 -11.65 21.88
N ILE A 731 -9.38 -10.63 21.75
CA ILE A 731 -10.04 -10.27 20.49
C ILE A 731 -9.07 -9.97 19.35
N ALA A 732 -7.92 -9.35 19.62
CA ALA A 732 -6.91 -9.09 18.58
C ALA A 732 -6.35 -10.40 18.02
N GLY A 733 -6.03 -11.35 18.90
CA GLY A 733 -5.52 -12.66 18.51
C GLY A 733 -6.57 -13.51 17.79
N HIS A 734 -7.82 -13.52 18.29
CA HIS A 734 -8.94 -14.17 17.64
C HIS A 734 -9.21 -13.59 16.24
N SER A 735 -9.31 -12.26 16.12
CA SER A 735 -9.55 -11.56 14.85
C SER A 735 -8.41 -11.81 13.84
N ALA A 736 -7.17 -11.86 14.33
CA ALA A 736 -6.01 -12.20 13.51
C ALA A 736 -6.06 -13.64 13.01
N ALA A 737 -6.41 -14.61 13.87
CA ALA A 737 -6.55 -16.01 13.50
C ALA A 737 -7.67 -16.22 12.47
N GLN A 738 -8.84 -15.62 12.71
CA GLN A 738 -10.00 -15.69 11.80
C GLN A 738 -9.65 -15.11 10.42
N THR A 739 -9.00 -13.95 10.40
CA THR A 739 -8.59 -13.28 9.16
C THR A 739 -7.52 -14.08 8.42
N ALA A 740 -6.51 -14.60 9.14
CA ALA A 740 -5.46 -15.44 8.58
C ALA A 740 -6.04 -16.70 7.94
N ARG A 741 -6.93 -17.43 8.64
CA ARG A 741 -7.59 -18.64 8.12
C ARG A 741 -8.46 -18.33 6.89
N GLY A 742 -9.21 -17.23 6.90
CA GLY A 742 -10.03 -16.83 5.77
C GLY A 742 -9.22 -16.49 4.50
N LEU A 743 -7.96 -16.06 4.66
CA LEU A 743 -7.08 -15.65 3.56
C LEU A 743 -6.09 -16.73 3.13
N ASP A 744 -5.74 -17.65 4.03
CA ASP A 744 -4.87 -18.80 3.81
C ASP A 744 -5.49 -20.03 4.48
N PRO A 745 -6.32 -20.80 3.74
CA PRO A 745 -6.97 -22.01 4.25
C PRO A 745 -5.99 -23.09 4.71
N ASP A 746 -4.73 -23.07 4.28
CA ASP A 746 -3.72 -24.07 4.61
C ASP A 746 -2.81 -23.65 5.79
N ALA A 747 -2.94 -22.42 6.29
CA ALA A 747 -2.08 -21.91 7.37
C ALA A 747 -2.15 -22.79 8.63
N GLN A 748 -1.00 -23.03 9.26
CA GLN A 748 -0.91 -23.68 10.58
C GLN A 748 -0.91 -22.58 11.64
N ILE A 749 -2.03 -22.40 12.34
CA ILE A 749 -2.21 -21.29 13.29
C ILE A 749 -2.17 -21.84 14.71
N THR A 750 -1.25 -21.32 15.52
CA THR A 750 -1.15 -21.62 16.95
C THR A 750 -1.33 -20.32 17.74
N ILE A 751 -2.32 -20.27 18.61
CA ILE A 751 -2.54 -19.20 19.59
C ILE A 751 -1.96 -19.65 20.93
N VAL A 752 -1.16 -18.81 21.59
CA VAL A 752 -0.62 -19.05 22.93
C VAL A 752 -1.18 -18.01 23.88
N THR A 753 -1.78 -18.45 24.98
CA THR A 753 -2.36 -17.56 26.00
C THR A 753 -2.03 -18.06 27.40
N ASP A 754 -1.72 -17.15 28.31
CA ASP A 754 -1.43 -17.50 29.71
C ASP A 754 -2.71 -17.65 30.57
N GLU A 755 -3.87 -17.32 30.01
CA GLU A 755 -5.18 -17.52 30.61
C GLU A 755 -5.64 -18.99 30.53
N ALA A 756 -6.56 -19.40 31.42
CA ALA A 756 -7.05 -20.78 31.48
C ALA A 756 -7.99 -21.15 30.32
N HIS A 757 -8.51 -20.16 29.61
CA HIS A 757 -9.56 -20.30 28.62
C HIS A 757 -9.12 -19.83 27.22
N SER A 758 -9.80 -20.33 26.18
CA SER A 758 -9.78 -19.73 24.84
C SER A 758 -10.47 -18.36 24.86
N PHE A 759 -10.61 -17.72 23.69
CA PHE A 759 -11.24 -16.41 23.59
C PHE A 759 -12.62 -16.36 24.28
N TYR A 760 -12.82 -15.29 25.05
CA TYR A 760 -14.10 -14.87 25.60
C TYR A 760 -14.21 -13.34 25.51
N ASN A 761 -15.44 -12.86 25.51
CA ASN A 761 -15.74 -11.44 25.39
C ASN A 761 -15.47 -10.71 26.69
N ARG A 762 -14.25 -10.18 26.82
CA ARG A 762 -13.82 -9.43 28.01
C ARG A 762 -14.69 -8.21 28.33
N LEU A 763 -15.38 -7.61 27.35
CA LEU A 763 -16.31 -6.50 27.61
C LEU A 763 -17.56 -6.94 28.39
N ASN A 764 -17.91 -8.22 28.33
CA ASN A 764 -19.05 -8.75 29.05
C ASN A 764 -18.71 -9.16 30.49
N LEU A 765 -17.44 -9.09 30.93
CA LEU A 765 -17.05 -9.45 32.31
C LEU A 765 -17.78 -8.60 33.37
N THR A 766 -17.89 -7.29 33.15
CA THR A 766 -18.61 -6.37 34.05
C THR A 766 -20.12 -6.60 34.00
N ARG A 767 -20.65 -7.04 32.86
CA ARG A 767 -22.06 -7.43 32.69
C ARG A 767 -22.38 -8.76 33.38
N PHE A 768 -21.46 -9.72 33.33
CA PHE A 768 -21.55 -10.98 34.07
C PHE A 768 -21.49 -10.71 35.58
N LEU A 769 -20.58 -9.83 36.02
CA LEU A 769 -20.55 -9.35 37.39
C LEU A 769 -21.89 -8.72 37.81
N ALA A 770 -22.58 -8.05 36.87
CA ALA A 770 -23.88 -7.40 37.08
C ALA A 770 -25.12 -8.30 36.87
N GLU A 771 -24.96 -9.61 36.66
CA GLU A 771 -26.06 -10.57 36.36
C GLU A 771 -26.87 -10.21 35.10
N GLU A 772 -26.24 -9.55 34.12
CA GLU A 772 -26.90 -9.17 32.86
C GLU A 772 -26.67 -10.18 31.73
N VAL A 773 -25.70 -11.06 31.92
CA VAL A 773 -25.36 -12.18 31.04
C VAL A 773 -24.92 -13.35 31.92
N GLU A 774 -25.18 -14.56 31.46
CA GLU A 774 -24.70 -15.78 32.08
C GLU A 774 -23.23 -16.05 31.72
N ARG A 775 -22.57 -16.94 32.48
CA ARG A 775 -21.16 -17.28 32.27
C ARG A 775 -20.91 -17.80 30.86
N GLU A 776 -21.82 -18.63 30.36
CA GLU A 776 -21.73 -19.29 29.06
C GLU A 776 -21.79 -18.26 27.92
N GLU A 777 -22.50 -17.14 28.10
CA GLU A 777 -22.61 -16.04 27.14
C GLU A 777 -21.34 -15.19 27.01
N LEU A 778 -20.33 -15.43 27.86
CA LEU A 778 -19.00 -14.84 27.68
C LEU A 778 -18.24 -15.46 26.51
N PHE A 779 -18.56 -16.71 26.16
CA PHE A 779 -17.81 -17.48 25.18
C PHE A 779 -18.52 -17.45 23.82
N ASP A 780 -18.38 -16.34 23.11
CA ASP A 780 -18.90 -16.18 21.73
C ASP A 780 -18.38 -17.29 20.79
N TYR A 781 -17.20 -17.86 21.08
CA TYR A 781 -16.58 -18.96 20.33
C TYR A 781 -16.00 -20.02 21.28
N GLY A 782 -16.62 -21.20 21.29
CA GLY A 782 -16.15 -22.34 22.07
C GLY A 782 -14.93 -23.06 21.44
N PRO A 783 -14.33 -24.02 22.17
CA PRO A 783 -13.23 -24.85 21.66
C PRO A 783 -13.54 -25.57 20.33
N GLU A 784 -14.81 -25.90 20.12
CA GLU A 784 -15.31 -26.54 18.89
C GLU A 784 -15.07 -25.67 17.65
N TRP A 785 -15.32 -24.36 17.75
CA TRP A 785 -15.07 -23.42 16.64
C TRP A 785 -13.59 -23.39 16.26
N TYR A 786 -12.69 -23.38 17.25
CA TYR A 786 -11.25 -23.40 17.00
C TYR A 786 -10.81 -24.72 16.33
N ALA A 787 -11.40 -25.84 16.73
CA ALA A 787 -11.16 -27.14 16.10
C ALA A 787 -11.65 -27.17 14.64
N GLU A 788 -12.85 -26.64 14.36
CA GLU A 788 -13.39 -26.50 13.00
C GLU A 788 -12.52 -25.61 12.11
N GLN A 789 -12.00 -24.52 12.67
CA GLN A 789 -11.07 -23.61 11.98
C GLN A 789 -9.62 -24.13 11.94
N GLN A 790 -9.35 -25.33 12.46
CA GLN A 790 -8.01 -25.91 12.53
C GLN A 790 -6.98 -24.95 13.16
N VAL A 791 -7.37 -24.28 14.25
CA VAL A 791 -6.52 -23.38 15.03
C VAL A 791 -6.18 -24.07 16.34
N GLU A 792 -4.90 -24.27 16.61
CA GLU A 792 -4.41 -24.80 17.88
C GLU A 792 -4.37 -23.68 18.92
N VAL A 793 -4.93 -23.91 20.11
CA VAL A 793 -4.90 -22.93 21.21
C VAL A 793 -4.21 -23.56 22.42
N LEU A 794 -3.06 -23.02 22.81
CA LEU A 794 -2.29 -23.41 23.98
C LEU A 794 -2.63 -22.47 25.14
N THR A 795 -3.52 -22.91 26.03
CA THR A 795 -3.90 -22.19 27.25
C THR A 795 -2.89 -22.40 28.38
N ARG A 796 -2.96 -21.58 29.43
CA ARG A 796 -2.05 -21.60 30.59
C ARG A 796 -0.56 -21.60 30.21
N THR A 797 -0.24 -21.05 29.04
CA THR A 797 1.07 -21.10 28.43
C THR A 797 1.55 -19.69 28.19
N ARG A 798 2.64 -19.30 28.86
CA ARG A 798 3.20 -17.95 28.75
C ARG A 798 4.42 -17.93 27.83
N VAL A 799 4.44 -17.01 26.88
CA VAL A 799 5.66 -16.65 26.12
C VAL A 799 6.47 -15.66 26.96
N ILE A 800 7.74 -15.97 27.19
CA ILE A 800 8.66 -15.16 27.99
C ILE A 800 9.79 -14.54 27.17
N GLY A 801 9.91 -14.93 25.90
CA GLY A 801 10.91 -14.43 24.98
C GLY A 801 10.54 -14.74 23.53
N LEU A 802 10.96 -13.86 22.64
CA LEU A 802 10.94 -14.04 21.19
C LEU A 802 12.37 -13.96 20.65
N ASP A 803 12.70 -14.82 19.69
CA ASP A 803 13.87 -14.70 18.84
C ASP A 803 13.40 -14.45 17.39
N PRO A 804 13.35 -13.17 16.96
CA PRO A 804 12.91 -12.84 15.61
C PRO A 804 13.87 -13.29 14.51
N VAL A 805 15.14 -13.58 14.84
CA VAL A 805 16.17 -14.00 13.88
C VAL A 805 16.00 -15.47 13.54
N HIS A 806 15.80 -16.31 14.56
CA HIS A 806 15.58 -17.75 14.42
C HIS A 806 14.11 -18.12 14.29
N LYS A 807 13.21 -17.14 14.40
CA LYS A 807 11.75 -17.28 14.37
C LYS A 807 11.25 -18.32 15.36
N ALA A 808 11.63 -18.13 16.62
CA ALA A 808 11.23 -18.99 17.74
C ALA A 808 10.67 -18.16 18.89
N ALA A 809 9.70 -18.70 19.61
CA ALA A 809 9.18 -18.14 20.85
C ALA A 809 9.48 -19.10 22.01
N LEU A 810 10.07 -18.56 23.08
CA LEU A 810 10.39 -19.30 24.30
C LEU A 810 9.21 -19.25 25.26
N LEU A 811 8.72 -20.44 25.63
CA LEU A 811 7.68 -20.61 26.63
C LEU A 811 8.29 -20.63 28.05
N ALA A 812 7.49 -20.24 29.05
CA ALA A 812 7.92 -20.22 30.45
C ALA A 812 8.40 -21.59 30.98
N GLU A 813 7.86 -22.67 30.44
CA GLU A 813 8.23 -24.06 30.72
C GLU A 813 9.53 -24.53 30.03
N GLY A 814 10.18 -23.65 29.26
CA GLY A 814 11.45 -23.93 28.58
C GLY A 814 11.31 -24.54 27.18
N ARG A 815 10.11 -24.87 26.73
CA ARG A 815 9.83 -25.32 25.35
C ARG A 815 9.90 -24.14 24.37
N GLU A 816 10.37 -24.39 23.15
CA GLU A 816 10.37 -23.41 22.05
C GLU A 816 9.32 -23.74 20.98
N LEU A 817 8.62 -22.72 20.50
CA LEU A 817 7.71 -22.81 19.36
C LEU A 817 8.30 -22.07 18.16
N THR A 818 8.44 -22.75 17.03
CA THR A 818 8.93 -22.13 15.79
C THR A 818 7.79 -21.59 14.94
N TYR A 819 8.03 -20.49 14.24
CA TYR A 819 7.04 -19.83 13.41
C TYR A 819 7.63 -19.32 12.09
N ASP A 820 6.77 -19.01 11.12
CA ASP A 820 7.14 -18.31 9.91
C ASP A 820 6.72 -16.83 9.96
N ALA A 821 5.65 -16.52 10.70
CA ALA A 821 5.27 -15.18 11.14
C ALA A 821 4.71 -15.22 12.59
N CYS A 822 4.88 -14.14 13.34
CA CYS A 822 4.39 -14.00 14.71
C CYS A 822 3.54 -12.74 14.89
N ILE A 823 2.44 -12.82 15.63
CA ILE A 823 1.60 -11.67 16.00
C ILE A 823 1.59 -11.55 17.53
N LEU A 824 2.08 -10.41 18.04
CA LEU A 824 2.02 -10.03 19.44
C LEU A 824 0.66 -9.39 19.73
N ALA A 825 -0.22 -10.15 20.37
CA ALA A 825 -1.59 -9.77 20.73
C ALA A 825 -1.87 -10.00 22.23
N HIS A 826 -0.84 -10.10 23.07
CA HIS A 826 -0.93 -10.39 24.50
C HIS A 826 -1.44 -9.21 25.33
N GLY A 827 -1.61 -8.05 24.69
CA GLY A 827 -2.31 -6.90 25.24
C GLY A 827 -1.60 -6.22 26.42
N SER A 828 -2.41 -5.74 27.34
CA SER A 828 -2.00 -4.98 28.53
C SER A 828 -2.35 -5.69 29.83
N ALA A 829 -1.57 -5.42 30.88
CA ALA A 829 -1.83 -5.82 32.26
C ALA A 829 -2.49 -4.67 33.06
N PRO A 830 -3.21 -4.97 34.16
CA PRO A 830 -3.68 -3.95 35.09
C PRO A 830 -2.52 -3.12 35.64
N SER A 831 -2.71 -1.81 35.75
CA SER A 831 -1.77 -0.92 36.42
C SER A 831 -1.98 -1.04 37.92
N THR A 832 -0.99 -1.56 38.65
CA THR A 832 -1.05 -1.71 40.11
C THR A 832 -0.52 -0.44 40.80
N PRO A 833 -1.32 0.21 41.67
CA PRO A 833 -0.87 1.37 42.44
C PRO A 833 0.07 0.96 43.58
N PRO A 834 0.87 1.89 44.15
CA PRO A 834 1.90 1.54 45.16
C PRO A 834 1.38 0.82 46.41
N PHE A 835 0.14 1.06 46.81
CA PHE A 835 -0.47 0.40 47.97
C PHE A 835 -0.91 -1.05 47.70
N TYR A 836 -0.99 -1.46 46.42
CA TYR A 836 -1.44 -2.79 46.05
C TYR A 836 -0.41 -3.85 46.47
N ARG A 837 -0.87 -4.85 47.23
CA ARG A 837 -0.07 -5.99 47.68
C ARG A 837 -0.73 -7.27 47.20
N GLU A 838 0.00 -8.06 46.42
CA GLU A 838 -0.46 -9.37 45.94
C GLU A 838 -0.60 -10.34 47.12
N GLY A 839 -1.67 -11.15 47.12
CA GLY A 839 -1.93 -12.16 48.15
C GLY A 839 -2.80 -11.71 49.35
N VAL A 840 -3.13 -10.41 49.47
CA VAL A 840 -4.12 -9.95 50.46
C VAL A 840 -5.51 -10.43 50.03
N LYS A 841 -6.19 -11.20 50.89
CA LYS A 841 -7.51 -11.76 50.61
C LYS A 841 -8.56 -10.66 50.63
N GLY A 842 -9.43 -10.69 49.62
CA GLY A 842 -10.45 -9.66 49.41
C GLY A 842 -9.97 -8.44 48.64
N VAL A 843 -8.78 -8.48 48.06
CA VAL A 843 -8.31 -7.45 47.12
C VAL A 843 -8.19 -8.08 45.73
N TRP A 844 -8.94 -7.57 44.77
CA TRP A 844 -9.00 -8.09 43.41
C TRP A 844 -8.67 -7.02 42.38
N LEU A 845 -8.00 -7.44 41.30
CA LEU A 845 -7.94 -6.69 40.06
C LEU A 845 -9.23 -6.95 39.26
N LEU A 846 -9.39 -6.30 38.11
CA LEU A 846 -10.51 -6.54 37.21
C LEU A 846 -10.03 -6.58 35.76
N ARG A 847 -9.65 -7.76 35.30
CA ARG A 847 -9.18 -7.97 33.92
C ARG A 847 -9.56 -9.32 33.34
N THR A 848 -9.52 -10.39 34.13
CA THR A 848 -9.80 -11.76 33.66
C THR A 848 -11.11 -12.32 34.20
N LEU A 849 -11.55 -13.47 33.70
CA LEU A 849 -12.71 -14.17 34.23
C LEU A 849 -12.49 -14.59 35.69
N GLU A 850 -11.30 -15.07 36.03
CA GLU A 850 -10.92 -15.50 37.37
C GLU A 850 -10.98 -14.34 38.38
N ASP A 851 -10.60 -13.12 37.96
CA ASP A 851 -10.77 -11.91 38.77
C ASP A 851 -12.25 -11.70 39.14
N VAL A 852 -13.14 -11.79 38.14
CA VAL A 852 -14.59 -11.61 38.34
C VAL A 852 -15.18 -12.71 39.19
N GLU A 853 -14.80 -13.97 38.99
CA GLU A 853 -15.24 -15.08 39.84
C GLU A 853 -14.80 -14.89 41.30
N GLY A 854 -13.58 -14.37 41.51
CA GLY A 854 -13.07 -14.00 42.83
C GLY A 854 -13.87 -12.88 43.51
N ILE A 855 -14.23 -11.85 42.73
CA ILE A 855 -15.11 -10.76 43.17
C ILE A 855 -16.51 -11.31 43.51
N LEU A 856 -17.09 -12.14 42.65
CA LEU A 856 -18.42 -12.74 42.80
C LEU A 856 -18.54 -13.57 44.08
N ALA A 857 -17.49 -14.33 44.42
CA ALA A 857 -17.45 -15.12 45.64
C ALA A 857 -17.55 -14.28 46.94
N GLN A 858 -17.31 -12.96 46.85
CA GLN A 858 -17.24 -12.05 48.01
C GLN A 858 -18.24 -10.89 47.95
N ALA A 859 -18.75 -10.55 46.76
CA ALA A 859 -19.75 -9.51 46.52
C ALA A 859 -21.17 -9.98 46.88
N ARG A 860 -21.37 -10.35 48.16
CA ARG A 860 -22.66 -10.73 48.75
C ARG A 860 -23.48 -9.53 49.19
N GLU A 861 -24.77 -9.73 49.41
CA GLU A 861 -25.66 -8.72 49.97
C GLU A 861 -25.09 -8.16 51.29
N GLY A 862 -25.06 -6.83 51.42
CA GLY A 862 -24.51 -6.13 52.58
C GLY A 862 -22.97 -6.03 52.65
N ALA A 863 -22.23 -6.62 51.72
CA ALA A 863 -20.76 -6.47 51.67
C ALA A 863 -20.36 -5.00 51.46
N ARG A 864 -19.32 -4.54 52.15
CA ARG A 864 -18.76 -3.19 51.98
C ARG A 864 -17.65 -3.24 50.93
N VAL A 865 -17.84 -2.57 49.80
CA VAL A 865 -16.92 -2.64 48.66
C VAL A 865 -16.30 -1.27 48.38
N ALA A 866 -14.98 -1.21 48.34
CA ALA A 866 -14.24 -0.05 47.86
C ALA A 866 -13.70 -0.32 46.45
N VAL A 867 -14.10 0.50 45.49
CA VAL A 867 -13.59 0.44 44.11
C VAL A 867 -12.58 1.56 43.91
N VAL A 868 -11.32 1.22 43.71
CA VAL A 868 -10.23 2.20 43.52
C VAL A 868 -10.02 2.43 42.03
N GLY A 869 -10.36 3.64 41.57
CA GLY A 869 -10.36 4.06 40.17
C GLY A 869 -11.76 4.38 39.65
N GLY A 870 -12.03 5.65 39.36
CA GLY A 870 -13.29 6.18 38.85
C GLY A 870 -13.34 6.29 37.31
N GLY A 871 -12.60 5.43 36.62
CA GLY A 871 -12.69 5.27 35.16
C GLY A 871 -13.84 4.36 34.75
N VAL A 872 -14.03 4.18 33.43
CA VAL A 872 -15.11 3.34 32.84
C VAL A 872 -15.24 1.99 33.57
N LEU A 873 -14.21 1.14 33.51
CA LEU A 873 -14.24 -0.21 34.09
C LEU A 873 -14.52 -0.23 35.60
N GLY A 874 -13.96 0.72 36.35
CA GLY A 874 -14.20 0.81 37.80
C GLY A 874 -15.67 1.13 38.09
N LEU A 875 -16.27 2.04 37.34
CA LEU A 875 -17.67 2.38 37.48
C LEU A 875 -18.61 1.25 37.05
N GLU A 876 -18.27 0.50 35.99
CA GLU A 876 -19.05 -0.68 35.61
C GLU A 876 -18.99 -1.76 36.70
N ALA A 877 -17.83 -1.97 37.32
CA ALA A 877 -17.68 -2.93 38.40
C ALA A 877 -18.41 -2.50 39.68
N ALA A 878 -18.33 -1.21 40.03
CA ALA A 878 -19.09 -0.61 41.12
C ALA A 878 -20.58 -0.86 40.96
N TRP A 879 -21.10 -0.72 39.74
CA TRP A 879 -22.48 -1.07 39.42
C TRP A 879 -22.77 -2.56 39.55
N GLY A 880 -21.91 -3.42 39.01
CA GLY A 880 -22.10 -4.87 39.06
C GLY A 880 -22.21 -5.39 40.49
N VAL A 881 -21.34 -4.94 41.40
CA VAL A 881 -21.45 -5.31 42.82
C VAL A 881 -22.61 -4.61 43.52
N LYS A 882 -23.00 -3.39 43.10
CA LYS A 882 -24.16 -2.68 43.66
C LYS A 882 -25.47 -3.43 43.39
N LYS A 883 -25.66 -3.96 42.16
CA LYS A 883 -26.82 -4.78 41.80
C LYS A 883 -26.97 -6.02 42.67
N ARG A 884 -25.86 -6.54 43.20
CA ARG A 884 -25.81 -7.68 44.13
C ARG A 884 -26.06 -7.31 45.60
N GLY A 885 -26.47 -6.08 45.87
CA GLY A 885 -26.81 -5.61 47.22
C GLY A 885 -25.61 -5.14 48.05
N ALA A 886 -24.44 -4.91 47.43
CA ALA A 886 -23.29 -4.37 48.15
C ALA A 886 -23.43 -2.86 48.46
N THR A 887 -22.77 -2.41 49.52
CA THR A 887 -22.55 -0.98 49.78
C THR A 887 -21.26 -0.55 49.10
N VAL A 888 -21.35 0.36 48.12
CA VAL A 888 -20.24 0.64 47.19
C VAL A 888 -19.72 2.06 47.34
N ARG A 889 -18.40 2.18 47.48
CA ARG A 889 -17.67 3.44 47.48
C ARG A 889 -16.62 3.45 46.38
N VAL A 890 -16.70 4.43 45.48
CA VAL A 890 -15.72 4.64 44.41
C VAL A 890 -14.70 5.68 44.87
N LEU A 891 -13.42 5.38 44.75
CA LEU A 891 -12.31 6.23 45.17
C LEU A 891 -11.49 6.62 43.93
N GLU A 892 -11.49 7.90 43.58
CA GLU A 892 -10.77 8.45 42.44
C GLU A 892 -9.74 9.49 42.91
N ALA A 893 -8.49 9.30 42.51
CA ALA A 893 -7.40 10.20 42.87
C ALA A 893 -7.44 11.51 42.07
N LEU A 894 -8.02 11.47 40.85
CA LEU A 894 -8.17 12.63 39.99
C LEU A 894 -9.34 13.52 40.45
N PRO A 895 -9.37 14.82 40.05
CA PRO A 895 -10.35 15.78 40.58
C PRO A 895 -11.81 15.47 40.23
N TYR A 896 -12.07 14.58 39.27
CA TYR A 896 -13.41 14.16 38.86
C TYR A 896 -13.37 12.80 38.13
N LEU A 897 -14.53 12.16 37.99
CA LEU A 897 -14.70 10.83 37.37
C LEU A 897 -14.46 10.86 35.85
N MET A 898 -13.94 9.76 35.30
CA MET A 898 -13.73 9.57 33.86
C MET A 898 -13.07 10.76 33.11
N PRO A 899 -11.91 11.28 33.54
CA PRO A 899 -11.34 12.52 33.00
C PRO A 899 -10.84 12.45 31.55
N ARG A 900 -10.82 11.25 30.95
CA ARG A 900 -10.55 11.06 29.52
C ARG A 900 -11.81 11.15 28.66
N GLN A 901 -12.99 10.99 29.25
CA GLN A 901 -14.28 10.93 28.56
C GLN A 901 -15.21 12.09 28.94
N LEU A 902 -15.10 12.62 30.15
CA LEU A 902 -15.95 13.69 30.67
C LEU A 902 -15.19 14.99 30.85
N ASP A 903 -15.91 16.09 30.68
CA ASP A 903 -15.50 17.40 31.21
C ASP A 903 -15.97 17.56 32.66
N ARG A 904 -15.57 18.67 33.31
CA ARG A 904 -15.91 18.91 34.73
C ARG A 904 -17.41 18.98 34.97
N THR A 905 -18.15 19.63 34.07
CA THR A 905 -19.61 19.82 34.19
C THR A 905 -20.35 18.49 34.08
N ALA A 906 -20.07 17.72 33.03
CA ALA A 906 -20.67 16.40 32.84
C ALA A 906 -20.27 15.43 33.95
N ALA A 907 -19.03 15.50 34.46
CA ALA A 907 -18.60 14.66 35.58
C ALA A 907 -19.32 14.98 36.89
N ALA A 908 -19.62 16.25 37.18
CA ALA A 908 -20.41 16.64 38.34
C ALA A 908 -21.85 16.12 38.24
N LEU A 909 -22.50 16.33 37.09
CA LEU A 909 -23.85 15.80 36.82
C LEU A 909 -23.90 14.27 36.96
N PHE A 910 -22.91 13.58 36.39
CA PHE A 910 -22.80 12.14 36.46
C PHE A 910 -22.56 11.64 37.89
N THR A 911 -21.80 12.37 38.71
CA THR A 911 -21.57 12.04 40.12
C THR A 911 -22.86 12.11 40.94
N GLU A 912 -23.72 13.11 40.69
CA GLU A 912 -25.03 13.19 41.35
C GLU A 912 -25.98 12.07 40.90
N MET A 913 -25.94 11.69 39.62
CA MET A 913 -26.69 10.52 39.13
C MET A 913 -26.25 9.23 39.83
N LEU A 914 -24.95 9.02 40.03
CA LEU A 914 -24.43 7.86 40.77
C LEU A 914 -24.87 7.85 42.24
N ARG A 915 -24.89 9.03 42.89
CA ARG A 915 -25.38 9.16 44.27
C ARG A 915 -26.87 8.77 44.35
N GLY A 916 -27.68 9.18 43.38
CA GLY A 916 -29.09 8.76 43.26
C GLY A 916 -29.27 7.24 43.11
N MET A 917 -28.27 6.55 42.56
CA MET A 917 -28.23 5.09 42.44
C MET A 917 -27.65 4.39 43.70
N GLY A 918 -27.32 5.15 44.75
CA GLY A 918 -26.75 4.62 45.99
C GLY A 918 -25.30 4.16 45.86
N ILE A 919 -24.53 4.74 44.93
CA ILE A 919 -23.07 4.60 44.81
C ILE A 919 -22.44 5.90 45.26
N GLU A 920 -21.57 5.84 46.26
CA GLU A 920 -20.89 7.03 46.80
C GLU A 920 -19.51 7.18 46.15
N ALA A 921 -19.26 8.31 45.48
CA ALA A 921 -17.98 8.57 44.81
C ALA A 921 -17.19 9.67 45.55
N PHE A 922 -15.93 9.37 45.85
CA PHE A 922 -14.96 10.30 46.42
C PHE A 922 -13.90 10.60 45.36
N VAL A 923 -13.81 11.87 44.94
CA VAL A 923 -12.85 12.35 43.93
C VAL A 923 -11.75 13.18 44.60
N GLY A 924 -10.60 13.32 43.93
CA GLY A 924 -9.44 14.02 44.47
C GLY A 924 -8.79 13.32 45.68
N VAL A 925 -9.07 12.04 45.89
CA VAL A 925 -8.58 11.27 47.05
C VAL A 925 -7.78 10.05 46.62
N GLY A 926 -6.50 10.03 46.98
CA GLY A 926 -5.65 8.86 46.78
C GLY A 926 -5.80 7.85 47.91
N VAL A 927 -5.75 6.56 47.60
CA VAL A 927 -5.57 5.51 48.60
C VAL A 927 -4.08 5.42 48.94
N GLN A 928 -3.76 5.46 50.23
CA GLN A 928 -2.40 5.39 50.75
C GLN A 928 -2.01 3.96 51.16
N GLU A 929 -2.92 3.23 51.80
CA GLU A 929 -2.64 1.89 52.35
C GLU A 929 -3.89 0.99 52.38
N LEU A 930 -3.68 -0.32 52.19
CA LEU A 930 -4.66 -1.39 52.47
C LEU A 930 -4.62 -1.76 53.95
N LEU A 931 -5.78 -1.72 54.62
CA LEU A 931 -5.92 -2.10 56.02
C LEU A 931 -6.26 -3.58 56.14
N GLY A 932 -5.60 -4.29 57.05
CA GLY A 932 -5.80 -5.72 57.32
C GLY A 932 -4.88 -6.66 56.50
N ASP A 933 -4.39 -7.71 57.17
CA ASP A 933 -3.54 -8.79 56.63
C ASP A 933 -3.77 -10.04 57.50
N PRO A 934 -4.22 -11.20 56.95
CA PRO A 934 -4.30 -11.54 55.53
C PRO A 934 -5.61 -11.15 54.84
N PHE A 935 -6.60 -10.60 55.55
CA PHE A 935 -7.88 -10.17 54.97
C PHE A 935 -8.01 -8.67 55.02
N VAL A 936 -8.54 -8.07 53.94
CA VAL A 936 -8.79 -6.64 53.91
C VAL A 936 -9.95 -6.25 54.84
N GLU A 937 -9.76 -5.17 55.59
CA GLU A 937 -10.77 -4.55 56.46
C GLU A 937 -11.16 -3.14 56.01
N GLY A 938 -10.39 -2.56 55.09
CA GLY A 938 -10.63 -1.24 54.54
C GLY A 938 -9.42 -0.64 53.83
N VAL A 939 -9.52 0.66 53.54
CA VAL A 939 -8.44 1.46 52.96
C VAL A 939 -8.25 2.77 53.73
N ALA A 940 -6.99 3.18 53.88
CA ALA A 940 -6.64 4.50 54.37
C ALA A 940 -6.45 5.46 53.20
N LEU A 941 -7.09 6.62 53.25
CA LEU A 941 -6.95 7.68 52.26
C LEU A 941 -5.80 8.61 52.63
N ALA A 942 -5.20 9.25 51.62
CA ALA A 942 -4.09 10.19 51.78
C ALA A 942 -4.46 11.46 52.59
N ASP A 943 -5.75 11.74 52.77
CA ASP A 943 -6.26 12.85 53.59
C ASP A 943 -6.55 12.44 55.05
N GLY A 944 -6.20 11.22 55.45
CA GLY A 944 -6.34 10.70 56.81
C GLY A 944 -7.69 10.02 57.09
N ARG A 945 -8.64 10.04 56.15
CA ARG A 945 -9.91 9.29 56.31
C ARG A 945 -9.70 7.79 56.16
N ARG A 946 -10.52 7.01 56.86
CA ARG A 946 -10.61 5.56 56.75
C ARG A 946 -11.92 5.17 56.10
N ILE A 947 -11.85 4.27 55.11
CA ILE A 947 -13.03 3.67 54.46
C ILE A 947 -13.01 2.18 54.76
N ASP A 948 -13.97 1.69 55.54
CA ASP A 948 -14.09 0.26 55.79
C ASP A 948 -14.61 -0.49 54.56
N ALA A 949 -13.98 -1.62 54.25
CA ALA A 949 -14.32 -2.47 53.12
C ALA A 949 -13.93 -3.92 53.40
N ASP A 950 -14.85 -4.83 53.08
CA ASP A 950 -14.64 -6.28 53.14
C ASP A 950 -14.11 -6.83 51.79
N LEU A 951 -14.18 -5.98 50.74
CA LEU A 951 -13.73 -6.26 49.38
C LEU A 951 -13.20 -4.96 48.74
N VAL A 952 -12.01 -5.03 48.14
CA VAL A 952 -11.40 -3.93 47.38
C VAL A 952 -11.19 -4.35 45.94
N ILE A 953 -11.73 -3.57 44.99
CA ILE A 953 -11.54 -3.78 43.55
C ILE A 953 -10.62 -2.67 43.03
N VAL A 954 -9.49 -3.02 42.44
CA VAL A 954 -8.52 -2.06 41.92
C VAL A 954 -8.62 -1.96 40.40
N SER A 955 -8.97 -0.77 39.91
CA SER A 955 -9.19 -0.45 38.50
C SER A 955 -8.55 0.89 38.12
N THR A 956 -7.24 0.99 38.31
CA THR A 956 -6.44 2.22 38.09
C THR A 956 -5.84 2.31 36.68
N GLY A 957 -6.44 1.63 35.70
CA GLY A 957 -6.02 1.61 34.30
C GLY A 957 -5.19 0.41 33.91
N ILE A 958 -4.70 0.41 32.66
CA ILE A 958 -3.91 -0.69 32.07
C ILE A 958 -2.59 -0.17 31.52
N ARG A 959 -1.59 -1.05 31.45
CA ARG A 959 -0.27 -0.78 30.88
C ARG A 959 0.13 -1.87 29.88
N PRO A 960 0.59 -1.52 28.67
CA PRO A 960 1.12 -2.50 27.73
C PRO A 960 2.28 -3.28 28.32
N HIS A 961 2.21 -4.61 28.22
CA HIS A 961 3.23 -5.48 28.79
C HIS A 961 4.36 -5.70 27.77
N VAL A 962 5.36 -4.80 27.76
CA VAL A 962 6.40 -4.77 26.72
C VAL A 962 7.77 -5.28 27.17
N ASP A 963 7.97 -5.57 28.45
CA ASP A 963 9.32 -5.78 29.00
C ASP A 963 10.03 -7.01 28.40
N TRP A 964 9.33 -8.11 28.22
CA TRP A 964 9.89 -9.30 27.58
C TRP A 964 10.09 -9.09 26.06
N VAL A 965 9.23 -8.30 25.42
CA VAL A 965 9.34 -7.94 23.99
C VAL A 965 10.54 -7.03 23.74
N LYS A 966 10.80 -6.08 24.65
CA LYS A 966 11.99 -5.21 24.62
C LYS A 966 13.28 -6.04 24.68
N ARG A 967 13.33 -7.04 25.57
CA ARG A 967 14.48 -7.96 25.69
C ARG A 967 14.71 -8.80 24.41
N SER A 968 13.69 -8.97 23.58
CA SER A 968 13.76 -9.62 22.27
C SER A 968 14.27 -8.72 21.14
N GLY A 969 14.72 -7.48 21.44
CA GLY A 969 15.26 -6.56 20.45
C GLY A 969 14.20 -5.86 19.58
N ILE A 970 12.93 -5.94 19.96
CA ILE A 970 11.83 -5.25 19.27
C ILE A 970 11.64 -3.87 19.91
N HIS A 971 11.56 -2.84 19.07
CA HIS A 971 11.43 -1.46 19.51
C HIS A 971 10.09 -1.22 20.21
N CYS A 972 10.15 -0.75 21.45
CA CYS A 972 8.97 -0.46 22.24
C CYS A 972 9.17 0.84 23.03
N GLU A 973 8.12 1.64 23.13
CA GLU A 973 8.06 2.82 24.01
C GLU A 973 7.04 2.56 25.12
N ARG A 974 5.83 3.15 24.98
CA ARG A 974 4.65 2.88 25.82
C ARG A 974 4.03 1.54 25.44
N GLY A 975 4.02 1.19 24.15
CA GLY A 975 3.66 -0.11 23.58
C GLY A 975 4.72 -0.59 22.58
N VAL A 976 4.45 -1.71 21.91
CA VAL A 976 5.28 -2.23 20.80
C VAL A 976 5.08 -1.33 19.58
N LEU A 977 6.14 -0.68 19.10
CA LEU A 977 6.04 0.23 17.96
C LEU A 977 5.72 -0.55 16.69
N VAL A 978 4.70 -0.10 15.97
CA VAL A 978 4.27 -0.69 14.69
C VAL A 978 4.09 0.35 13.59
N ASP A 979 4.34 -0.06 12.35
CA ASP A 979 3.98 0.69 11.15
C ASP A 979 2.48 0.55 10.81
N ASP A 980 2.03 1.18 9.72
CA ASP A 980 0.62 1.10 9.27
C ASP A 980 0.19 -0.32 8.89
N ARG A 981 1.12 -1.27 8.74
CA ARG A 981 0.83 -2.69 8.46
C ARG A 981 0.77 -3.53 9.75
N MET A 982 0.78 -2.87 10.91
CA MET A 982 0.94 -3.50 12.22
C MET A 982 2.27 -4.25 12.38
N GLN A 983 3.25 -4.00 11.52
CA GLN A 983 4.55 -4.67 11.55
C GLN A 983 5.49 -3.97 12.53
N THR A 984 6.18 -4.74 13.37
CA THR A 984 7.15 -4.23 14.34
C THR A 984 8.51 -3.93 13.69
N SER A 985 9.49 -3.49 14.47
CA SER A 985 10.88 -3.34 14.00
C SER A 985 11.52 -4.68 13.57
N ALA A 986 10.94 -5.82 13.96
CA ALA A 986 11.38 -7.14 13.53
C ALA A 986 10.58 -7.65 12.31
N PRO A 987 11.25 -8.11 11.24
CA PRO A 987 10.59 -8.72 10.09
C PRO A 987 9.73 -9.91 10.47
N ASP A 988 8.57 -10.05 9.83
CA ASP A 988 7.59 -11.13 10.09
C ASP A 988 7.02 -11.17 11.53
N VAL A 989 7.28 -10.14 12.34
CA VAL A 989 6.66 -9.96 13.66
C VAL A 989 5.75 -8.74 13.62
N TYR A 990 4.48 -8.95 13.97
CA TYR A 990 3.43 -7.94 14.00
C TYR A 990 2.96 -7.73 15.43
N ALA A 991 2.29 -6.61 15.72
CA ALA A 991 1.63 -6.40 17.01
C ALA A 991 0.27 -5.74 16.82
N ALA A 992 -0.73 -6.18 17.59
CA ALA A 992 -2.11 -5.72 17.48
C ALA A 992 -2.81 -5.67 18.86
N GLY A 993 -3.80 -4.80 18.98
CA GLY A 993 -4.56 -4.60 20.22
C GLY A 993 -3.84 -3.73 21.23
N ASP A 994 -4.17 -3.89 22.52
CA ASP A 994 -3.70 -3.02 23.59
C ASP A 994 -2.16 -2.96 23.75
N VAL A 995 -1.42 -3.89 23.13
CA VAL A 995 0.05 -3.89 23.18
C VAL A 995 0.67 -3.01 22.08
N ALA A 996 -0.05 -2.73 21.01
CA ALA A 996 0.48 -2.04 19.83
C ALA A 996 0.48 -0.52 20.03
N GLN A 997 1.59 0.12 19.67
CA GLN A 997 1.74 1.56 19.61
C GLN A 997 1.86 2.00 18.15
N TRP A 998 0.79 2.61 17.64
CA TRP A 998 0.69 3.08 16.26
C TRP A 998 0.65 4.61 16.24
N ARG A 999 1.54 5.22 15.44
CA ARG A 999 1.66 6.70 15.30
C ARG A 999 1.70 7.45 16.65
N GLY A 1000 2.46 6.92 17.60
CA GLY A 1000 2.64 7.51 18.93
C GLY A 1000 1.49 7.24 19.93
N GLN A 1001 0.43 6.56 19.50
CA GLN A 1001 -0.75 6.29 20.31
C GLN A 1001 -0.88 4.80 20.67
N VAL A 1002 -1.34 4.53 21.89
CA VAL A 1002 -1.80 3.21 22.34
C VAL A 1002 -3.28 3.35 22.62
N VAL A 1003 -4.11 2.71 21.80
CA VAL A 1003 -5.57 2.84 21.86
C VAL A 1003 -6.16 1.53 22.40
N GLY A 1004 -6.54 1.55 23.68
CA GLY A 1004 -7.16 0.41 24.37
C GLY A 1004 -8.66 0.33 24.13
N LEU A 1005 -9.07 0.09 22.88
CA LEU A 1005 -10.47 -0.07 22.48
C LEU A 1005 -10.68 -1.37 21.74
N TRP A 1006 -11.83 -2.02 21.98
CA TRP A 1006 -12.19 -3.29 21.34
C TRP A 1006 -12.19 -3.21 19.82
N THR A 1007 -12.82 -2.18 19.26
CA THR A 1007 -12.84 -1.94 17.81
C THR A 1007 -11.44 -1.75 17.24
N ASN A 1008 -10.52 -1.14 18.01
CA ASN A 1008 -9.10 -1.05 17.64
C ASN A 1008 -8.50 -2.44 17.50
N ALA A 1009 -8.66 -3.24 18.55
CA ALA A 1009 -8.03 -4.54 18.65
C ALA A 1009 -8.54 -5.49 17.56
N VAL A 1010 -9.84 -5.42 17.21
CA VAL A 1010 -10.42 -6.16 16.07
C VAL A 1010 -9.74 -5.76 14.77
N GLU A 1011 -9.74 -4.47 14.42
CA GLU A 1011 -9.23 -4.01 13.12
C GLU A 1011 -7.71 -4.17 13.00
N GLN A 1012 -6.95 -3.86 14.05
CA GLN A 1012 -5.52 -4.13 14.09
C GLN A 1012 -5.24 -5.64 13.99
N GLY A 1013 -6.05 -6.48 14.65
CA GLY A 1013 -5.98 -7.94 14.56
C GLY A 1013 -6.19 -8.43 13.13
N LYS A 1014 -7.21 -7.92 12.43
CA LYS A 1014 -7.48 -8.22 11.01
C LYS A 1014 -6.28 -7.84 10.12
N VAL A 1015 -5.77 -6.62 10.26
CA VAL A 1015 -4.61 -6.14 9.48
C VAL A 1015 -3.36 -6.98 9.76
N ALA A 1016 -3.05 -7.23 11.03
CA ALA A 1016 -1.91 -8.07 11.42
C ALA A 1016 -2.05 -9.51 10.90
N GLY A 1017 -3.25 -10.10 11.04
CA GLY A 1017 -3.56 -11.45 10.53
C GLY A 1017 -3.37 -11.56 9.02
N ALA A 1018 -3.92 -10.61 8.26
CA ALA A 1018 -3.78 -10.56 6.81
C ALA A 1018 -2.31 -10.42 6.38
N ASN A 1019 -1.55 -9.53 7.02
CA ASN A 1019 -0.15 -9.30 6.68
C ASN A 1019 0.76 -10.46 7.11
N ALA A 1020 0.44 -11.15 8.22
CA ALA A 1020 1.20 -12.31 8.67
C ALA A 1020 1.10 -13.52 7.71
N VAL A 1021 -0.01 -13.65 6.97
CA VAL A 1021 -0.16 -14.62 5.87
C VAL A 1021 0.23 -14.05 4.49
N GLY A 1022 0.90 -12.90 4.46
CA GLY A 1022 1.53 -12.35 3.25
C GLY A 1022 0.64 -11.46 2.38
N ARG A 1023 -0.47 -10.91 2.91
CA ARG A 1023 -1.19 -9.80 2.26
C ARG A 1023 -0.51 -8.46 2.53
N MET A 1024 -1.03 -7.42 1.88
CA MET A 1024 -0.59 -6.03 2.05
C MET A 1024 -1.80 -5.17 2.42
N THR A 1025 -2.07 -5.06 3.70
CA THR A 1025 -3.20 -4.33 4.29
C THR A 1025 -2.68 -3.27 5.26
N PHE A 1026 -3.41 -2.16 5.40
CA PHE A 1026 -3.01 -1.03 6.21
C PHE A 1026 -4.11 -0.64 7.19
N PHE A 1027 -3.73 -0.37 8.43
CA PHE A 1027 -4.59 0.18 9.46
C PHE A 1027 -4.68 1.71 9.28
N GLN A 1028 -5.90 2.23 9.10
CA GLN A 1028 -6.16 3.65 8.80
C GLN A 1028 -6.50 4.49 10.05
N GLY A 1029 -6.64 3.85 11.21
CA GLY A 1029 -7.16 4.51 12.42
C GLY A 1029 -8.67 4.73 12.37
N PHE A 1030 -9.23 5.25 13.46
CA PHE A 1030 -10.63 5.67 13.59
C PHE A 1030 -10.76 6.69 14.72
N VAL A 1031 -11.86 7.45 14.73
CA VAL A 1031 -12.19 8.35 15.84
C VAL A 1031 -12.58 7.51 17.06
N PRO A 1032 -11.86 7.61 18.20
CA PRO A 1032 -12.19 6.85 19.40
C PRO A 1032 -13.62 7.17 19.86
N VAL A 1033 -14.44 6.13 20.04
CA VAL A 1033 -15.80 6.26 20.60
C VAL A 1033 -15.91 5.38 21.84
N THR A 1034 -16.27 5.98 22.96
CA THR A 1034 -16.56 5.29 24.22
C THR A 1034 -18.05 5.43 24.52
N ILE A 1035 -18.71 4.30 24.77
CA ILE A 1035 -20.13 4.26 25.16
C ILE A 1035 -20.20 3.49 26.48
N LEU A 1036 -20.74 4.12 27.53
CA LEU A 1036 -21.00 3.46 28.81
C LEU A 1036 -22.43 2.94 28.79
N LYS A 1037 -22.62 1.62 28.89
CA LYS A 1037 -23.94 0.96 28.76
C LYS A 1037 -24.49 0.36 30.05
N CYS A 1038 -23.64 0.20 31.07
CA CYS A 1038 -23.93 -0.63 32.23
C CYS A 1038 -24.68 0.09 33.36
N LEU A 1039 -24.73 1.42 33.43
CA LEU A 1039 -25.34 2.14 34.57
C LEU A 1039 -26.80 2.58 34.36
N GLY A 1040 -27.42 2.23 33.22
CA GLY A 1040 -28.72 2.80 32.84
C GLY A 1040 -28.68 4.30 32.50
N ILE A 1041 -27.51 4.94 32.59
CA ILE A 1041 -27.26 6.32 32.20
C ILE A 1041 -26.60 6.31 30.81
N PRO A 1042 -27.27 6.80 29.75
CA PRO A 1042 -26.65 6.90 28.43
C PRO A 1042 -25.50 7.92 28.46
N LEU A 1043 -24.28 7.47 28.18
CA LEU A 1043 -23.09 8.31 28.07
C LEU A 1043 -22.30 7.94 26.81
N VAL A 1044 -22.01 8.93 25.99
CA VAL A 1044 -21.23 8.81 24.76
C VAL A 1044 -20.13 9.86 24.74
N SER A 1045 -18.88 9.42 24.54
CA SER A 1045 -17.71 10.29 24.36
C SER A 1045 -17.02 9.93 23.05
N MET A 1046 -16.71 10.93 22.23
CA MET A 1046 -16.06 10.76 20.92
C MET A 1046 -14.90 11.75 20.75
N GLY A 1047 -13.78 11.28 20.19
CA GLY A 1047 -12.65 12.15 19.86
C GLY A 1047 -12.07 12.87 21.08
N GLU A 1048 -11.67 14.13 20.90
CA GLU A 1048 -11.04 14.95 21.93
C GLU A 1048 -12.07 15.80 22.69
N VAL A 1049 -12.24 15.51 23.98
CA VAL A 1049 -13.24 16.16 24.87
C VAL A 1049 -12.63 17.17 25.84
N ARG A 1050 -11.31 17.38 25.77
CA ARG A 1050 -10.57 18.24 26.71
C ARG A 1050 -10.57 19.71 26.29
N GLU A 1051 -10.37 20.58 27.29
CA GLU A 1051 -10.43 22.04 27.17
C GLU A 1051 -9.07 22.73 26.91
N ASP A 1052 -7.97 21.99 27.05
CA ASP A 1052 -6.62 22.54 27.00
C ASP A 1052 -5.99 22.45 25.61
N GLY A 1053 -5.78 23.61 24.95
CA GLY A 1053 -5.02 23.70 23.70
C GLY A 1053 -5.27 24.98 22.89
N ASP A 1054 -4.31 25.36 22.06
CA ASP A 1054 -4.43 26.52 21.16
C ASP A 1054 -5.55 26.30 20.13
N GLY A 1055 -6.37 27.33 19.91
CA GLY A 1055 -7.50 27.31 18.98
C GLY A 1055 -8.67 26.38 19.33
N ILE A 1056 -8.75 25.84 20.55
CA ILE A 1056 -9.89 25.00 21.00
C ILE A 1056 -11.08 25.87 21.40
N THR A 1057 -12.26 25.56 20.87
CA THR A 1057 -13.56 26.14 21.26
C THR A 1057 -14.58 25.03 21.46
N SER A 1058 -15.68 25.28 22.18
CA SER A 1058 -16.73 24.27 22.33
C SER A 1058 -18.12 24.88 22.36
N ARG A 1059 -19.12 24.10 21.96
CA ARG A 1059 -20.54 24.44 22.05
C ARG A 1059 -21.23 23.44 22.95
N VAL A 1060 -22.03 23.93 23.90
CA VAL A 1060 -22.68 23.13 24.94
C VAL A 1060 -24.18 23.39 24.91
N THR A 1061 -24.98 22.33 25.13
CA THR A 1061 -26.41 22.42 25.42
C THR A 1061 -26.69 21.56 26.65
N TYR A 1062 -27.44 22.12 27.59
CA TYR A 1062 -27.85 21.43 28.80
C TYR A 1062 -29.34 21.66 29.04
N ASP A 1063 -30.10 20.57 29.10
CA ASP A 1063 -31.51 20.54 29.47
C ASP A 1063 -31.61 19.95 30.88
N ALA A 1064 -31.84 20.82 31.86
CA ALA A 1064 -31.86 20.45 33.28
C ALA A 1064 -33.08 19.58 33.64
N ASP A 1065 -34.24 19.82 33.01
CA ASP A 1065 -35.48 19.09 33.27
C ASP A 1065 -35.40 17.66 32.71
N ALA A 1066 -34.78 17.50 31.53
CA ALA A 1066 -34.55 16.18 30.93
C ALA A 1066 -33.27 15.48 31.42
N GLY A 1067 -32.39 16.18 32.15
CA GLY A 1067 -31.08 15.66 32.58
C GLY A 1067 -30.13 15.38 31.41
N ILE A 1068 -30.26 16.11 30.30
CA ILE A 1068 -29.52 15.86 29.05
C ILE A 1068 -28.42 16.92 28.86
N TYR A 1069 -27.18 16.48 28.72
CA TYR A 1069 -26.03 17.33 28.42
C TYR A 1069 -25.40 16.91 27.09
N ARG A 1070 -25.15 17.85 26.19
CA ARG A 1070 -24.42 17.62 24.92
C ARG A 1070 -23.36 18.69 24.71
N ARG A 1071 -22.20 18.28 24.22
CA ARG A 1071 -21.08 19.16 23.88
C ARG A 1071 -20.40 18.72 22.60
N VAL A 1072 -19.95 19.69 21.80
CA VAL A 1072 -19.07 19.48 20.64
C VAL A 1072 -17.83 20.36 20.79
N VAL A 1073 -16.66 19.79 20.56
CA VAL A 1073 -15.35 20.46 20.66
C VAL A 1073 -14.79 20.70 19.26
N PHE A 1074 -14.26 21.90 19.04
CA PHE A 1074 -13.69 22.35 17.78
C PHE A 1074 -12.24 22.81 17.98
N ARG A 1075 -11.35 22.54 17.04
CA ARG A 1075 -10.01 23.13 16.96
C ARG A 1075 -9.89 23.89 15.64
N HIS A 1076 -9.59 25.19 15.72
CA HIS A 1076 -9.57 26.10 14.56
C HIS A 1076 -10.84 25.99 13.68
N GLY A 1077 -12.00 25.79 14.30
CA GLY A 1077 -13.30 25.66 13.60
C GLY A 1077 -13.62 24.26 13.05
N ILE A 1078 -12.73 23.28 13.20
CA ILE A 1078 -12.93 21.88 12.79
C ILE A 1078 -13.41 21.06 13.99
N PRO A 1079 -14.53 20.31 13.91
CA PRO A 1079 -14.99 19.45 15.00
C PRO A 1079 -13.98 18.32 15.25
N ILE A 1080 -13.50 18.19 16.49
CA ILE A 1080 -12.49 17.19 16.89
C ILE A 1080 -12.97 16.24 17.99
N GLY A 1081 -14.13 16.51 18.60
CA GLY A 1081 -14.71 15.63 19.60
C GLY A 1081 -16.11 16.03 20.03
N GLY A 1082 -16.74 15.18 20.83
CA GLY A 1082 -18.11 15.36 21.31
C GLY A 1082 -18.45 14.50 22.52
N LEU A 1083 -19.41 14.97 23.31
CA LEU A 1083 -19.85 14.35 24.56
C LEU A 1083 -21.38 14.44 24.66
N MET A 1084 -22.02 13.35 25.07
CA MET A 1084 -23.46 13.25 25.34
C MET A 1084 -23.67 12.50 26.66
N LEU A 1085 -24.44 13.08 27.57
CA LEU A 1085 -24.80 12.49 28.87
C LEU A 1085 -26.32 12.60 29.05
N GLY A 1086 -26.94 11.53 29.56
CA GLY A 1086 -28.39 11.41 29.69
C GLY A 1086 -29.10 11.02 28.39
N THR A 1087 -28.38 10.97 27.26
CA THR A 1087 -28.94 10.58 25.95
C THR A 1087 -27.87 10.01 25.01
N ALA A 1088 -28.28 9.12 24.12
CA ALA A 1088 -27.51 8.71 22.95
C ALA A 1088 -28.16 9.17 21.63
N THR A 1089 -29.30 9.85 21.69
CA THR A 1089 -30.04 10.33 20.51
C THR A 1089 -29.29 11.49 19.87
N GLY A 1090 -28.86 11.31 18.61
CA GLY A 1090 -27.99 12.23 17.87
C GLY A 1090 -26.53 11.75 17.73
N MET A 1091 -26.20 10.56 18.24
CA MET A 1091 -24.86 9.99 18.19
C MET A 1091 -24.31 9.84 16.77
N GLY A 1092 -25.15 9.41 15.81
CA GLY A 1092 -24.74 9.18 14.42
C GLY A 1092 -24.37 10.48 13.71
N GLU A 1093 -25.16 11.52 13.91
CA GLU A 1093 -24.93 12.87 13.40
C GLU A 1093 -23.69 13.49 14.02
N MET A 1094 -23.46 13.31 15.32
CA MET A 1094 -22.24 13.77 15.99
C MET A 1094 -20.99 13.04 15.47
N ARG A 1095 -21.07 11.73 15.22
CA ARG A 1095 -19.97 10.97 14.59
C ARG A 1095 -19.67 11.50 13.20
N GLN A 1096 -20.69 11.65 12.35
CA GLN A 1096 -20.52 12.20 10.99
C GLN A 1096 -19.93 13.61 10.99
N LEU A 1097 -20.33 14.44 11.96
CA LEU A 1097 -19.79 15.77 12.16
C LEU A 1097 -18.27 15.73 12.44
N ILE A 1098 -17.81 14.82 13.31
CA ILE A 1098 -16.39 14.70 13.67
C ILE A 1098 -15.56 14.03 12.55
N GLU A 1099 -16.14 13.07 11.81
CA GLU A 1099 -15.44 12.33 10.74
C GLU A 1099 -15.42 13.08 9.39
N GLY A 1100 -16.36 14.00 9.13
CA GLY A 1100 -16.70 14.48 7.78
C GLY A 1100 -15.97 15.71 7.23
N GLY A 1101 -15.16 16.43 8.01
CA GLY A 1101 -14.20 17.45 7.57
C GLY A 1101 -14.67 18.72 6.82
N VAL A 1102 -15.70 18.69 5.95
CA VAL A 1102 -15.91 19.78 4.96
C VAL A 1102 -17.37 20.19 4.67
N GLU A 1103 -18.42 19.35 4.80
CA GLU A 1103 -19.82 19.77 4.50
C GLU A 1103 -20.74 19.76 5.73
N LEU A 1104 -20.72 20.79 6.58
CA LEU A 1104 -21.40 20.70 7.88
C LEU A 1104 -22.20 21.92 8.35
N GLU A 1105 -22.54 22.92 7.53
CA GLU A 1105 -23.45 23.98 8.03
C GLU A 1105 -24.84 23.44 8.42
N ARG A 1106 -25.35 22.44 7.69
CA ARG A 1106 -26.69 21.87 7.92
C ARG A 1106 -26.75 20.88 9.09
N LEU A 1107 -25.65 20.16 9.35
CA LEU A 1107 -25.49 19.22 10.47
C LEU A 1107 -25.07 19.95 11.75
N ARG A 1108 -24.25 21.02 11.65
CA ARG A 1108 -23.90 21.90 12.78
C ARG A 1108 -25.14 22.38 13.54
N ARG A 1109 -26.17 22.86 12.82
CA ARG A 1109 -27.43 23.34 13.41
C ARG A 1109 -28.32 22.26 14.05
N LYS A 1110 -28.17 20.99 13.64
CA LYS A 1110 -28.98 19.88 14.17
C LYS A 1110 -28.42 19.28 15.46
N VAL A 1111 -27.09 19.27 15.61
CA VAL A 1111 -26.42 18.68 16.78
C VAL A 1111 -26.32 19.69 17.93
N VAL A 1112 -26.14 20.97 17.61
CA VAL A 1112 -26.19 22.08 18.57
C VAL A 1112 -26.87 23.29 17.89
N PRO A 1113 -28.15 23.60 18.19
CA PRO A 1113 -28.83 24.79 17.68
C PRO A 1113 -28.06 26.07 18.03
N ASP A 1114 -28.13 27.08 17.17
CA ASP A 1114 -27.52 28.39 17.44
C ASP A 1114 -28.28 29.05 18.62
N GLU A 1115 -27.52 29.49 19.64
CA GLU A 1115 -27.92 30.20 20.88
C GLU A 1115 -28.47 29.36 22.07
N VAL A 1116 -27.58 29.02 23.00
CA VAL A 1116 -27.76 29.35 24.43
C VAL A 1116 -26.39 29.77 24.96
N THR A 1117 -26.18 31.08 25.13
CA THR A 1117 -25.14 31.59 26.01
C THR A 1117 -25.47 31.13 27.43
N ALA A 1118 -24.62 30.27 28.01
CA ALA A 1118 -24.65 30.08 29.46
C ALA A 1118 -24.26 31.42 30.10
N SER A 1119 -25.25 32.16 30.57
CA SER A 1119 -25.01 33.24 31.53
C SER A 1119 -24.72 32.60 32.89
N ALA A 1120 -23.51 32.88 33.39
CA ALA A 1120 -22.96 32.62 34.73
C ALA A 1120 -22.66 31.16 35.11
#